data_AF-A0A9P8RQJ7-F1
#
_entry.id   AF-A0A9P8RQJ7-F1
#
_cell.length_a   1.000
_cell.length_b   1.000
_cell.length_c   1.000
_cell.angle_alpha   90.00
_cell.angle_beta   90.00
_cell.angle_gamma   90.00
#
_symmetry.space_group_name_H-M   'P 1'
#
loop_
_entity.id
_entity.type
_entity.pdbx_description
1 polymer ?
#
loop_
_entity_poly.entity_id
_entity_poly.type
_entity_poly.pdbx_seq_one_letter_code
_entity_poly.pdbx_strand_id
1 'polypeptide(L)'
;MLFYLASIIIHDLFDTDRSDYSISNTSSYLDLAPLYGSSEKDQARVRTFVDGKLKPDTFSEKRVLGFPPGVSALLITFNRFHNYVVSNLAEINQDGRFSGPNRDNDLFQVGRLITCGLYVNIILTDYLRVILNLCRSGSTWSLDPRVNNNEIFDAQGTPKGIGNQVSVEFNLIYRWHSCISKRDEKWTQDFFKTNFPGLDPEKANIREFIEALKAWDAKIEEDPAKRVFGGLKRTGADGAGPFRDEDLVKIICEGIEDPAAAFGANGVPAIMRAVEILGIEQSRAWRVASLNEFRAFFGLKKHKTFEDINSDKNVANALRELYDHPDFVEMYPGLVVEEPKVPMVPASGLCPGYTISRAILSDAVALVRGDRFYTVDYTTSNLTNWGVAEVASDPSVAYGGVIYKLFLRAFPHHMSADSVYTMFPFNIPSENKVILSGLGVAGKYTYERSPYIPDPLVVVTHKGAVAVLSDPKNYTTVWGKHIVELTGGRNYTLGGDGPWFSNQRLDIGKAIYSPKNYSNEIFEFFESMTTQLLKQKGYQLGDWWRVDAVRDVGNVVPVHFVSQLFSLPLKTEEHPHGVFTEYEMYMTLAVCFAYIFLDADPGMHFQLREAALTLSQQLGKLVTLNVKDVEDDTLIEKVLSQFKPVRKELADYGVHMIKRLLAGGKSVEDVVWEVIPTAVAGCANQGQAFAHLLDLYLSEPYYAKHWKEIVALSRANTPDAEHKLRKYALEGMRLNPQAFGLLRLVENDGLTIKDGERTISPRKGDKIFTSFYKASLDPSVYPEPKEIKLDRPEDTYIMFGYGTHECLGKEVNILAMTAMLKAFAKHLKGLRRAPGLQGQLKYTLKDGLVKVYMKEDWSAWWPYPSTMKIAYDGWVD
;
A
#
# COMPACT_ATOMS: atom_id res chain seq x y z
N MET A 1 20.18 -9.07 6.05
CA MET A 1 19.42 -7.83 5.71
C MET A 1 19.64 -6.67 6.67
N LEU A 2 19.49 -6.84 8.00
CA LEU A 2 19.63 -5.73 8.97
C LEU A 2 20.92 -4.92 8.74
N PHE A 3 22.05 -5.61 8.63
CA PHE A 3 23.34 -4.97 8.39
C PHE A 3 23.53 -4.45 6.95
N TYR A 4 22.73 -4.89 5.98
CA TYR A 4 22.75 -4.27 4.63
C TYR A 4 22.13 -2.88 4.64
N LEU A 5 21.02 -2.69 5.38
CA LEU A 5 20.49 -1.35 5.62
C LEU A 5 21.48 -0.52 6.44
N ALA A 6 22.15 -1.12 7.44
CA ALA A 6 23.20 -0.44 8.20
C ALA A 6 24.33 0.05 7.28
N SER A 7 24.80 -0.77 6.33
CA SER A 7 25.81 -0.34 5.35
C SER A 7 25.33 0.85 4.51
N ILE A 8 24.06 0.88 4.10
CA ILE A 8 23.49 2.04 3.39
C ILE A 8 23.52 3.29 4.28
N ILE A 9 23.05 3.18 5.53
CA ILE A 9 23.06 4.30 6.50
C ILE A 9 24.49 4.81 6.73
N ILE A 10 25.45 3.90 6.89
CA ILE A 10 26.87 4.24 7.09
C ILE A 10 27.40 5.01 5.88
N HIS A 11 27.13 4.55 4.66
CA HIS A 11 27.59 5.23 3.45
C HIS A 11 26.84 6.51 3.12
N ASP A 12 25.65 6.71 3.69
CA ASP A 12 24.90 7.97 3.65
C ASP A 12 25.60 9.04 4.49
N LEU A 13 26.03 8.65 5.68
CA LEU A 13 26.55 9.56 6.70
C LEU A 13 28.07 9.76 6.61
N PHE A 14 28.82 8.79 6.11
CA PHE A 14 30.27 8.79 6.19
C PHE A 14 30.99 8.61 4.84
N ASP A 15 31.75 9.64 4.49
CA ASP A 15 32.79 9.55 3.47
C ASP A 15 33.95 10.48 3.81
N THR A 16 34.86 10.02 4.68
CA THR A 16 36.03 10.81 5.04
C THR A 16 36.95 10.98 3.84
N ASP A 17 37.37 12.22 3.56
CA ASP A 17 38.33 12.49 2.50
C ASP A 17 39.67 11.78 2.78
N ARG A 18 40.26 11.19 1.74
CA ARG A 18 41.47 10.36 1.89
C ARG A 18 42.75 11.17 2.00
N SER A 19 42.71 12.46 1.66
CA SER A 19 43.83 13.40 1.74
C SER A 19 43.78 14.30 2.97
N ASP A 20 42.57 14.65 3.43
CA ASP A 20 42.33 15.43 4.63
C ASP A 20 41.22 14.80 5.48
N TYR A 21 41.63 14.13 6.56
CA TYR A 21 40.70 13.42 7.45
C TYR A 21 39.75 14.35 8.22
N SER A 22 39.91 15.67 8.15
CA SER A 22 38.98 16.64 8.75
C SER A 22 37.74 16.92 7.88
N ILE A 23 37.73 16.45 6.63
CA ILE A 23 36.68 16.73 5.65
C ILE A 23 35.83 15.47 5.43
N SER A 24 34.50 15.65 5.39
CA SER A 24 33.54 14.66 4.91
C SER A 24 33.08 15.04 3.50
N ASN A 25 33.12 14.07 2.58
CA ASN A 25 32.66 14.19 1.20
C ASN A 25 31.14 13.92 1.06
N THR A 26 30.43 13.70 2.17
CA THR A 26 28.97 13.49 2.19
C THR A 26 28.24 14.47 3.13
N SER A 27 26.92 14.55 2.98
CA SER A 27 26.06 15.64 3.49
C SER A 27 25.82 15.63 5.00
N SER A 28 26.17 14.56 5.73
CA SER A 28 25.80 14.33 7.15
C SER A 28 24.28 14.19 7.39
N TYR A 29 23.45 14.18 6.35
CA TYR A 29 22.01 13.96 6.44
C TYR A 29 21.69 12.50 6.07
N LEU A 30 20.51 12.03 6.52
CA LEU A 30 19.95 10.77 6.04
C LEU A 30 19.21 11.03 4.72
N ASP A 31 19.90 11.55 3.70
CA ASP A 31 19.30 12.01 2.44
C ASP A 31 19.45 10.99 1.28
N LEU A 32 19.77 9.75 1.66
CA LEU A 32 19.96 8.59 0.79
C LEU A 32 20.98 8.90 -0.33
N ALA A 33 22.04 9.62 0.02
CA ALA A 33 23.17 9.93 -0.84
C ALA A 33 23.77 8.70 -1.54
N PRO A 34 23.75 7.46 -0.99
CA PRO A 34 24.23 6.32 -1.73
C PRO A 34 23.45 6.05 -3.02
N LEU A 35 22.15 6.39 -3.04
CA LEU A 35 21.31 6.37 -4.23
C LEU A 35 21.52 7.61 -5.10
N TYR A 36 21.34 8.80 -4.52
CA TYR A 36 21.22 10.07 -5.28
C TYR A 36 22.56 10.77 -5.54
N GLY A 37 23.55 10.54 -4.70
CA GLY A 37 24.82 11.27 -4.67
C GLY A 37 24.79 12.53 -3.81
N SER A 38 25.98 12.99 -3.42
CA SER A 38 26.18 14.09 -2.48
C SER A 38 26.40 15.45 -3.15
N SER A 39 26.29 15.52 -4.48
CA SER A 39 26.44 16.74 -5.27
C SER A 39 25.48 16.79 -6.47
N GLU A 40 25.25 17.97 -7.05
CA GLU A 40 24.47 18.10 -8.29
C GLU A 40 25.06 17.28 -9.44
N LYS A 41 26.40 17.20 -9.50
CA LYS A 41 27.10 16.39 -10.49
C LYS A 41 26.76 14.92 -10.32
N ASP A 42 26.72 14.40 -9.10
CA ASP A 42 26.39 13.01 -8.85
C ASP A 42 24.92 12.72 -9.14
N GLN A 43 24.02 13.61 -8.73
CA GLN A 43 22.59 13.52 -9.05
C GLN A 43 22.36 13.49 -10.57
N ALA A 44 23.06 14.32 -11.33
CA ALA A 44 22.96 14.33 -12.79
C ALA A 44 23.36 12.97 -13.42
N ARG A 45 24.26 12.21 -12.79
CA ARG A 45 24.73 10.92 -13.33
C ARG A 45 23.69 9.81 -13.20
N VAL A 46 22.84 9.88 -12.17
CA VAL A 46 21.80 8.87 -11.91
C VAL A 46 20.45 9.25 -12.51
N ARG A 47 20.22 10.50 -12.90
CA ARG A 47 18.95 10.97 -13.48
C ARG A 47 18.80 10.66 -14.97
N THR A 48 17.56 10.47 -15.41
CA THR A 48 17.19 10.44 -16.84
C THR A 48 16.93 11.83 -17.41
N PHE A 49 16.64 12.80 -16.54
CA PHE A 49 16.08 14.12 -16.89
C PHE A 49 14.74 14.06 -17.64
N VAL A 50 13.98 12.99 -17.42
CA VAL A 50 12.62 12.81 -17.94
C VAL A 50 11.69 12.41 -16.80
N ASP A 51 10.66 13.24 -16.57
CA ASP A 51 9.63 13.06 -15.53
C ASP A 51 10.17 12.76 -14.13
N GLY A 52 11.31 13.36 -13.79
CA GLY A 52 11.97 13.26 -12.50
C GLY A 52 12.63 11.91 -12.23
N LYS A 53 12.70 11.01 -13.22
CA LYS A 53 13.12 9.61 -13.02
C LYS A 53 14.63 9.46 -12.83
N LEU A 54 14.99 8.42 -12.10
CA LEU A 54 16.33 7.83 -12.08
C LEU A 54 16.48 6.82 -13.22
N LYS A 55 17.70 6.67 -13.73
CA LYS A 55 18.07 5.61 -14.66
C LYS A 55 17.78 4.25 -14.00
N PRO A 56 17.24 3.26 -14.75
CA PRO A 56 16.83 1.99 -14.18
C PRO A 56 17.94 1.26 -13.41
N ASP A 57 17.63 0.89 -12.17
CA ASP A 57 18.50 0.10 -11.29
C ASP A 57 19.92 0.69 -11.16
N THR A 58 20.00 2.00 -10.91
CA THR A 58 21.27 2.72 -10.72
C THR A 58 21.35 3.36 -9.34
N PHE A 59 22.58 3.54 -8.84
CA PHE A 59 22.89 4.26 -7.60
C PHE A 59 24.25 4.96 -7.72
N SER A 60 24.45 6.01 -6.93
CA SER A 60 25.64 6.87 -7.03
C SER A 60 26.88 6.24 -6.42
N GLU A 61 26.77 5.69 -5.20
CA GLU A 61 27.90 5.22 -4.40
C GLU A 61 28.65 4.06 -5.06
N LYS A 62 29.96 4.19 -5.26
CA LYS A 62 30.79 3.14 -5.87
C LYS A 62 31.26 2.11 -4.86
N ARG A 63 31.52 2.54 -3.61
CA ARG A 63 32.12 1.72 -2.55
C ARG A 63 31.25 0.50 -2.23
N VAL A 64 29.93 0.62 -2.33
CA VAL A 64 28.98 -0.49 -2.11
C VAL A 64 29.13 -1.65 -3.10
N LEU A 65 29.84 -1.47 -4.23
CA LEU A 65 30.17 -2.57 -5.15
C LEU A 65 31.21 -3.53 -4.55
N GLY A 66 31.94 -3.09 -3.52
CA GLY A 66 32.86 -3.93 -2.74
C GLY A 66 32.19 -4.63 -1.56
N PHE A 67 30.87 -4.51 -1.40
CA PHE A 67 30.09 -5.15 -0.34
C PHE A 67 29.28 -6.34 -0.88
N PRO A 68 28.82 -7.26 -0.01
CA PRO A 68 27.91 -8.31 -0.40
C PRO A 68 26.73 -7.77 -1.24
N PRO A 69 26.30 -8.50 -2.28
CA PRO A 69 25.41 -7.98 -3.31
C PRO A 69 24.03 -7.56 -2.77
N GLY A 70 23.64 -8.02 -1.59
CA GLY A 70 22.41 -7.60 -0.91
C GLY A 70 22.34 -6.10 -0.59
N VAL A 71 23.49 -5.44 -0.37
CA VAL A 71 23.53 -3.97 -0.18
C VAL A 71 23.12 -3.24 -1.46
N SER A 72 23.70 -3.64 -2.59
CA SER A 72 23.40 -3.07 -3.91
C SER A 72 21.96 -3.39 -4.35
N ALA A 73 21.47 -4.62 -4.10
CA ALA A 73 20.10 -4.99 -4.41
C ALA A 73 19.06 -4.18 -3.60
N LEU A 74 19.34 -3.91 -2.33
CA LEU A 74 18.48 -3.06 -1.50
C LEU A 74 18.47 -1.59 -1.98
N LEU A 75 19.61 -1.04 -2.40
CA LEU A 75 19.66 0.30 -3.01
C LEU A 75 18.85 0.39 -4.31
N ILE A 76 18.91 -0.64 -5.15
CA ILE A 76 18.08 -0.71 -6.37
C ILE A 76 16.59 -0.72 -6.04
N THR A 77 16.21 -1.32 -4.92
CA THR A 77 14.81 -1.32 -4.47
C THR A 77 14.33 0.12 -4.20
N PHE A 78 15.17 0.99 -3.63
CA PHE A 78 14.87 2.42 -3.48
C PHE A 78 14.86 3.17 -4.81
N ASN A 79 15.72 2.84 -5.77
CA ASN A 79 15.68 3.40 -7.13
C ASN A 79 14.30 3.14 -7.78
N ARG A 80 13.83 1.89 -7.72
CA ARG A 80 12.53 1.48 -8.27
C ARG A 80 11.38 2.19 -7.55
N PHE A 81 11.44 2.29 -6.23
CA PHE A 81 10.45 3.04 -5.45
C PHE A 81 10.40 4.52 -5.85
N HIS A 82 11.54 5.19 -6.02
CA HIS A 82 11.59 6.57 -6.51
C HIS A 82 10.87 6.71 -7.86
N ASN A 83 11.18 5.82 -8.82
CA ASN A 83 10.57 5.83 -10.14
C ASN A 83 9.05 5.58 -10.10
N TYR A 84 8.58 4.73 -9.18
CA TYR A 84 7.17 4.55 -8.89
C TYR A 84 6.54 5.85 -8.35
N VAL A 85 7.20 6.50 -7.40
CA VAL A 85 6.74 7.75 -6.77
C VAL A 85 6.59 8.87 -7.79
N VAL A 86 7.62 9.17 -8.58
CA VAL A 86 7.55 10.29 -9.55
C VAL A 86 6.53 10.03 -10.66
N SER A 87 6.31 8.77 -11.03
CA SER A 87 5.24 8.40 -11.98
C SER A 87 3.86 8.68 -11.41
N ASN A 88 3.63 8.38 -10.13
CA ASN A 88 2.37 8.74 -9.46
C ASN A 88 2.23 10.25 -9.27
N LEU A 89 3.27 10.96 -8.86
CA LEU A 89 3.24 12.42 -8.75
C LEU A 89 2.89 13.09 -10.09
N ALA A 90 3.49 12.61 -11.18
CA ALA A 90 3.23 13.08 -12.54
C ALA A 90 1.77 12.88 -12.96
N GLU A 91 1.18 11.72 -12.62
CA GLU A 91 -0.21 11.38 -12.92
C GLU A 91 -1.20 12.16 -12.03
N ILE A 92 -0.91 12.24 -10.73
CA ILE A 92 -1.73 12.94 -9.75
C ILE A 92 -1.71 14.44 -10.03
N ASN A 93 -0.54 15.02 -10.31
CA ASN A 93 -0.34 16.43 -10.58
C ASN A 93 -1.15 17.34 -9.64
N GLN A 94 -0.96 17.14 -8.33
CA GLN A 94 -1.69 17.87 -7.30
C GLN A 94 -1.51 19.38 -7.51
N ASP A 95 -2.62 20.11 -7.55
CA ASP A 95 -2.67 21.56 -7.75
C ASP A 95 -1.96 22.07 -9.03
N GLY A 96 -1.73 21.19 -10.02
CA GLY A 96 -1.00 21.54 -11.24
C GLY A 96 0.50 21.76 -11.06
N ARG A 97 1.06 21.35 -9.91
CA ARG A 97 2.46 21.60 -9.51
C ARG A 97 3.50 21.09 -10.48
N PHE A 98 3.19 20.08 -11.28
CA PHE A 98 4.11 19.44 -12.22
C PHE A 98 3.75 19.74 -13.68
N SER A 99 3.05 20.85 -13.96
CA SER A 99 2.70 21.29 -15.32
C SER A 99 3.66 22.30 -15.93
N GLY A 100 4.63 22.82 -15.18
CA GLY A 100 5.55 23.87 -15.61
C GLY A 100 6.78 23.39 -16.42
N PRO A 101 7.61 24.32 -16.91
CA PRO A 101 8.83 23.99 -17.67
C PRO A 101 9.90 23.24 -16.85
N ASN A 102 9.86 23.36 -15.52
CA ASN A 102 10.78 22.66 -14.60
C ASN A 102 10.26 21.29 -14.12
N ARG A 103 9.21 20.76 -14.78
CA ARG A 103 8.51 19.52 -14.40
C ARG A 103 9.44 18.38 -13.96
N ASP A 104 10.49 18.10 -14.74
CA ASP A 104 11.43 17.02 -14.41
C ASP A 104 12.12 17.26 -13.06
N ASN A 105 12.65 18.45 -12.82
CA ASN A 105 13.33 18.77 -11.57
C ASN A 105 12.36 18.81 -10.38
N ASP A 106 11.17 19.37 -10.57
CA ASP A 106 10.16 19.45 -9.51
C ASP A 106 9.69 18.05 -9.10
N LEU A 107 9.46 17.16 -10.08
CA LEU A 107 9.16 15.75 -9.82
C LEU A 107 10.33 15.04 -9.11
N PHE A 108 11.56 15.24 -9.58
CA PHE A 108 12.75 14.61 -8.98
C PHE A 108 12.92 15.01 -7.51
N GLN A 109 12.84 16.31 -7.19
CA GLN A 109 13.06 16.79 -5.82
C GLN A 109 11.94 16.35 -4.87
N VAL A 110 10.67 16.44 -5.30
CA VAL A 110 9.55 15.96 -4.48
C VAL A 110 9.60 14.44 -4.32
N GLY A 111 9.93 13.70 -5.39
CA GLY A 111 10.11 12.25 -5.35
C GLY A 111 11.27 11.81 -4.45
N ARG A 112 12.36 12.59 -4.43
CA ARG A 112 13.49 12.39 -3.51
C ARG A 112 13.06 12.56 -2.06
N LEU A 113 12.34 13.64 -1.73
CA LEU A 113 11.82 13.88 -0.38
C LEU A 113 10.90 12.75 0.11
N ILE A 114 9.98 12.29 -0.73
CA ILE A 114 9.08 11.17 -0.39
C ILE A 114 9.88 9.87 -0.19
N THR A 115 10.83 9.57 -1.08
CA THR A 115 11.66 8.36 -0.94
C THR A 115 12.52 8.39 0.32
N CYS A 116 13.08 9.56 0.66
CA CYS A 116 13.80 9.77 1.92
C CYS A 116 12.86 9.66 3.12
N GLY A 117 11.61 10.14 3.00
CA GLY A 117 10.54 9.94 3.98
C GLY A 117 10.25 8.46 4.25
N LEU A 118 10.19 7.62 3.19
CA LEU A 118 10.08 6.17 3.37
C LEU A 118 11.32 5.60 4.04
N TYR A 119 12.52 5.98 3.60
CA TYR A 119 13.78 5.52 4.16
C TYR A 119 13.90 5.79 5.66
N VAL A 120 13.62 7.03 6.12
CA VAL A 120 13.64 7.34 7.55
C VAL A 120 12.54 6.59 8.31
N ASN A 121 11.35 6.41 7.72
CA ASN A 121 10.30 5.62 8.36
C ASN A 121 10.73 4.16 8.53
N ILE A 122 11.35 3.53 7.53
CA ILE A 122 11.93 2.18 7.65
C ILE A 122 12.94 2.13 8.80
N ILE A 123 13.80 3.14 8.94
CA ILE A 123 14.76 3.21 10.05
C ILE A 123 14.03 3.23 11.39
N LEU A 124 13.03 4.10 11.54
CA LEU A 124 12.36 4.34 12.81
C LEU A 124 11.38 3.22 13.22
N THR A 125 10.66 2.62 12.28
CA THR A 125 9.56 1.68 12.56
C THR A 125 9.91 0.22 12.36
N ASP A 126 10.90 -0.09 11.51
CA ASP A 126 11.29 -1.47 11.20
C ASP A 126 12.67 -1.79 11.78
N TYR A 127 13.66 -0.96 11.47
CA TYR A 127 15.05 -1.21 11.83
C TYR A 127 15.31 -1.05 13.33
N LEU A 128 14.94 0.10 13.91
CA LEU A 128 15.05 0.33 15.35
C LEU A 128 14.19 -0.64 16.18
N ARG A 129 13.08 -1.14 15.60
CA ARG A 129 12.23 -2.15 16.24
C ARG A 129 13.00 -3.45 16.51
N VAL A 130 13.85 -3.87 15.59
CA VAL A 130 14.73 -5.04 15.79
C VAL A 130 15.87 -4.71 16.75
N ILE A 131 16.48 -3.54 16.64
CA ILE A 131 17.57 -3.10 17.53
C ILE A 131 17.13 -3.11 19.01
N LEU A 132 15.91 -2.63 19.28
CA LEU A 132 15.32 -2.55 20.62
C LEU A 132 14.57 -3.84 21.02
N ASN A 133 14.61 -4.90 20.20
CA ASN A 133 13.89 -6.16 20.41
C ASN A 133 12.37 -6.01 20.59
N LEU A 134 11.80 -4.93 20.06
CA LEU A 134 10.36 -4.65 20.10
C LEU A 134 9.59 -5.60 19.16
N CYS A 135 10.26 -6.20 18.17
CA CYS A 135 9.67 -7.19 17.27
C CYS A 135 9.10 -8.40 18.02
N ARG A 136 9.61 -8.71 19.23
CA ARG A 136 9.11 -9.77 20.12
C ARG A 136 7.98 -9.34 21.05
N SER A 137 7.45 -8.13 20.88
CA SER A 137 6.35 -7.58 21.67
C SER A 137 5.17 -7.21 20.78
N GLY A 138 3.95 -7.27 21.32
CA GLY A 138 2.76 -6.76 20.65
C GLY A 138 2.65 -5.24 20.62
N SER A 139 3.65 -4.51 21.15
CA SER A 139 3.64 -3.05 21.22
C SER A 139 3.82 -2.42 19.85
N THR A 140 3.04 -1.38 19.56
CA THR A 140 3.19 -0.51 18.38
C THR A 140 4.05 0.73 18.68
N TRP A 141 4.59 0.85 19.89
CA TRP A 141 5.50 1.93 20.23
C TRP A 141 6.79 1.85 19.40
N SER A 142 7.25 2.99 18.90
CA SER A 142 8.54 3.15 18.22
C SER A 142 9.32 4.31 18.83
N LEU A 143 10.64 4.26 18.74
CA LEU A 143 11.51 5.40 19.06
C LEU A 143 11.46 6.37 17.88
N ASP A 144 10.51 7.30 17.90
CA ASP A 144 10.37 8.33 16.86
C ASP A 144 10.77 9.72 17.41
N PRO A 145 11.93 10.28 17.06
CA PRO A 145 12.35 11.61 17.52
C PRO A 145 11.44 12.77 17.08
N ARG A 146 10.47 12.49 16.20
CA ARG A 146 9.51 13.45 15.64
C ARG A 146 8.23 13.58 16.50
N VAL A 147 8.11 12.90 17.64
CA VAL A 147 6.94 13.13 18.52
C VAL A 147 6.87 14.63 18.89
N ASN A 148 5.65 15.15 19.04
CA ASN A 148 5.36 16.58 19.21
C ASN A 148 5.86 17.44 18.02
N ASN A 149 5.64 17.00 16.78
CA ASN A 149 6.05 17.73 15.57
C ASN A 149 5.48 19.16 15.46
N ASN A 150 4.42 19.49 16.18
CA ASN A 150 3.86 20.84 16.21
C ASN A 150 4.70 21.81 17.05
N GLU A 151 5.64 21.31 17.85
CA GLU A 151 6.52 22.12 18.69
C GLU A 151 7.91 22.19 18.06
N ILE A 152 8.33 23.41 17.73
CA ILE A 152 9.68 23.68 17.21
C ILE A 152 10.73 23.43 18.29
N PHE A 153 10.41 23.74 19.55
CA PHE A 153 11.28 23.55 20.70
C PHE A 153 10.81 22.35 21.54
N ASP A 154 11.73 21.59 22.14
CA ASP A 154 11.34 20.65 23.20
C ASP A 154 11.07 21.36 24.54
N ALA A 155 10.67 20.58 25.55
CA ALA A 155 10.41 21.08 26.90
C ALA A 155 11.63 21.74 27.57
N GLN A 156 12.83 21.54 27.03
CA GLN A 156 14.09 22.11 27.50
C GLN A 156 14.55 23.32 26.66
N GLY A 157 13.81 23.68 25.61
CA GLY A 157 14.11 24.82 24.73
C GLY A 157 15.04 24.50 23.56
N THR A 158 15.31 23.23 23.24
CA THR A 158 16.16 22.84 22.11
C THR A 158 15.35 22.86 20.81
N PRO A 159 15.73 23.64 19.77
CA PRO A 159 15.01 23.68 18.50
C PRO A 159 15.18 22.40 17.65
N LYS A 160 14.23 22.14 16.76
CA LYS A 160 14.30 21.15 15.66
C LYS A 160 14.80 21.79 14.36
N GLY A 161 15.31 20.99 13.43
CA GLY A 161 15.64 21.42 12.07
C GLY A 161 16.84 22.36 11.96
N ILE A 162 17.79 22.31 12.90
CA ILE A 162 18.97 23.18 12.94
C ILE A 162 20.16 22.70 12.09
N GLY A 163 20.00 21.60 11.37
CA GLY A 163 21.03 20.95 10.57
C GLY A 163 21.72 19.80 11.31
N ASN A 164 22.40 18.96 10.53
CA ASN A 164 23.17 17.83 11.01
C ASN A 164 24.66 18.00 10.69
N GLN A 165 25.51 17.55 11.60
CA GLN A 165 26.93 17.34 11.39
C GLN A 165 27.35 16.09 12.17
N VAL A 166 27.78 15.05 11.46
CA VAL A 166 28.23 13.81 12.12
C VAL A 166 29.63 13.99 12.70
N SER A 167 29.88 13.39 13.86
CA SER A 167 31.19 13.46 14.52
C SER A 167 32.09 12.29 14.11
N VAL A 168 33.39 12.41 14.41
CA VAL A 168 34.36 11.33 14.18
C VAL A 168 34.10 10.13 15.11
N GLU A 169 33.58 10.37 16.31
CA GLU A 169 33.16 9.34 17.25
C GLU A 169 32.01 8.50 16.67
N PHE A 170 31.03 9.16 16.05
CA PHE A 170 29.91 8.51 15.38
C PHE A 170 30.43 7.58 14.26
N ASN A 171 31.39 8.04 13.46
CA ASN A 171 32.05 7.18 12.44
C ASN A 171 32.64 5.89 13.06
N LEU A 172 33.33 6.00 14.20
CA LEU A 172 33.98 4.86 14.86
C LEU A 172 32.96 3.90 15.49
N ILE A 173 31.88 4.43 16.09
CA ILE A 173 30.81 3.64 16.72
C ILE A 173 30.09 2.73 15.72
N TYR A 174 30.02 3.13 14.45
CA TYR A 174 29.27 2.42 13.41
C TYR A 174 30.06 1.36 12.64
N ARG A 175 31.27 1.02 13.08
CA ARG A 175 32.12 -0.01 12.47
C ARG A 175 31.82 -1.39 13.04
N TRP A 176 30.74 -2.01 12.58
CA TRP A 176 30.22 -3.26 13.14
C TRP A 176 30.75 -4.52 12.42
N HIS A 177 32.06 -4.58 12.15
CA HIS A 177 32.64 -5.65 11.35
C HIS A 177 32.59 -7.04 12.02
N SER A 178 32.44 -7.10 13.36
CA SER A 178 32.19 -8.36 14.08
C SER A 178 30.86 -9.03 13.71
N CYS A 179 29.93 -8.28 13.14
CA CYS A 179 28.59 -8.77 12.80
C CYS A 179 28.49 -9.36 11.38
N ILE A 180 29.58 -9.33 10.60
CA ILE A 180 29.64 -9.94 9.28
C ILE A 180 29.31 -11.43 9.42
N SER A 181 28.33 -11.91 8.65
CA SER A 181 27.93 -13.32 8.68
C SER A 181 29.02 -14.21 8.07
N LYS A 182 28.98 -15.51 8.35
CA LYS A 182 29.89 -16.47 7.72
C LYS A 182 29.80 -16.48 6.20
N ARG A 183 28.59 -16.27 5.66
CA ARG A 183 28.37 -16.22 4.21
C ARG A 183 28.99 -14.96 3.61
N ASP A 184 28.78 -13.82 4.25
CA ASP A 184 29.29 -12.55 3.74
C ASP A 184 30.82 -12.43 3.94
N GLU A 185 31.37 -13.04 4.98
CA GLU A 185 32.81 -13.25 5.12
C GLU A 185 33.35 -14.07 3.94
N LYS A 186 32.74 -15.23 3.66
CA LYS A 186 33.11 -16.08 2.51
C LYS A 186 33.05 -15.30 1.19
N TRP A 187 31.99 -14.52 1.00
CA TRP A 187 31.85 -13.66 -0.18
C TRP A 187 32.99 -12.63 -0.27
N THR A 188 33.33 -11.98 0.85
CA THR A 188 34.40 -10.97 0.90
C THR A 188 35.76 -11.59 0.59
N GLN A 189 36.03 -12.79 1.11
CA GLN A 189 37.24 -13.55 0.78
C GLN A 189 37.34 -13.86 -0.72
N ASP A 190 36.23 -14.29 -1.33
CA ASP A 190 36.20 -14.61 -2.77
C ASP A 190 36.32 -13.34 -3.62
N PHE A 191 35.69 -12.23 -3.20
CA PHE A 191 35.86 -10.91 -3.82
C PHE A 191 37.32 -10.47 -3.81
N PHE A 192 38.02 -10.60 -2.66
CA PHE A 192 39.43 -10.25 -2.55
C PHE A 192 40.30 -11.11 -3.46
N LYS A 193 40.08 -12.43 -3.50
CA LYS A 193 40.81 -13.34 -4.38
C LYS A 193 40.67 -12.96 -5.86
N THR A 194 39.49 -12.54 -6.28
CA THR A 194 39.22 -12.16 -7.68
C THR A 194 39.79 -10.77 -8.02
N ASN A 195 39.62 -9.79 -7.14
CA ASN A 195 39.92 -8.38 -7.47
C ASN A 195 41.32 -7.92 -7.04
N PHE A 196 41.93 -8.60 -6.06
CA PHE A 196 43.26 -8.29 -5.53
C PHE A 196 44.19 -9.53 -5.60
N PRO A 197 44.41 -10.09 -6.80
CA PRO A 197 45.22 -11.30 -6.94
C PRO A 197 46.65 -11.07 -6.42
N GLY A 198 47.13 -11.98 -5.57
CA GLY A 198 48.45 -11.90 -4.94
C GLY A 198 48.51 -11.12 -3.63
N LEU A 199 47.42 -10.46 -3.22
CA LEU A 199 47.32 -9.84 -1.90
C LEU A 199 46.86 -10.90 -0.89
N ASP A 200 47.71 -11.24 0.08
CA ASP A 200 47.32 -12.05 1.24
C ASP A 200 46.67 -11.13 2.29
N PRO A 201 45.34 -11.18 2.48
CA PRO A 201 44.64 -10.24 3.34
C PRO A 201 45.03 -10.35 4.83
N GLU A 202 45.61 -11.47 5.25
CA GLU A 202 46.08 -11.65 6.62
C GLU A 202 47.48 -11.08 6.84
N LYS A 203 48.31 -11.01 5.78
CA LYS A 203 49.73 -10.62 5.86
C LYS A 203 50.08 -9.32 5.17
N ALA A 204 49.26 -8.88 4.23
CA ALA A 204 49.50 -7.68 3.44
C ALA A 204 49.73 -6.47 4.36
N ASN A 205 50.68 -5.64 3.97
CA ASN A 205 50.86 -4.37 4.66
C ASN A 205 49.83 -3.34 4.18
N ILE A 206 49.64 -2.29 4.96
CA ILE A 206 48.59 -1.29 4.73
C ILE A 206 48.77 -0.56 3.40
N ARG A 207 50.02 -0.34 2.97
CA ARG A 207 50.30 0.35 1.71
C ARG A 207 49.87 -0.49 0.51
N GLU A 208 50.23 -1.77 0.49
CA GLU A 208 49.81 -2.71 -0.56
C GLU A 208 48.29 -2.78 -0.66
N PHE A 209 47.61 -2.83 0.48
CA PHE A 209 46.14 -2.85 0.54
C PHE A 209 45.52 -1.56 -0.06
N ILE A 210 46.02 -0.38 0.31
CA ILE A 210 45.54 0.90 -0.24
C ILE A 210 45.79 0.99 -1.75
N GLU A 211 46.97 0.58 -2.22
CA GLU A 211 47.31 0.58 -3.65
C GLU A 211 46.38 -0.36 -4.44
N ALA A 212 46.08 -1.55 -3.89
CA ALA A 212 45.12 -2.48 -4.47
C ALA A 212 43.71 -1.90 -4.54
N LEU A 213 43.23 -1.25 -3.47
CA LEU A 213 41.92 -0.58 -3.45
C LEU A 213 41.82 0.55 -4.47
N LYS A 214 42.86 1.39 -4.59
CA LYS A 214 42.91 2.46 -5.60
C LYS A 214 42.86 1.89 -7.02
N ALA A 215 43.59 0.81 -7.28
CA ALA A 215 43.61 0.15 -8.58
C ALA A 215 42.26 -0.50 -8.94
N TRP A 216 41.50 -0.99 -7.94
CA TRP A 216 40.16 -1.50 -8.14
C TRP A 216 39.14 -0.38 -8.39
N ASP A 217 39.16 0.68 -7.58
CA ASP A 217 38.27 1.84 -7.73
C ASP A 217 38.37 2.48 -9.12
N ALA A 218 39.58 2.59 -9.66
CA ALA A 218 39.84 3.11 -11.01
C ALA A 218 39.26 2.23 -12.15
N LYS A 219 38.90 0.97 -11.88
CA LYS A 219 38.26 0.06 -12.86
C LYS A 219 36.74 0.13 -12.80
N ILE A 220 36.16 0.74 -11.77
CA ILE A 220 34.72 0.84 -11.64
C ILE A 220 34.20 1.78 -12.72
N GLU A 221 33.21 1.30 -13.48
CA GLU A 221 32.58 2.08 -14.52
C GLU A 221 31.99 3.39 -13.95
N GLU A 222 32.35 4.49 -14.60
CA GLU A 222 31.97 5.82 -14.20
C GLU A 222 30.47 6.03 -14.37
N ASP A 223 29.88 5.56 -15.47
CA ASP A 223 28.43 5.64 -15.70
C ASP A 223 27.65 4.65 -14.81
N PRO A 224 26.83 5.12 -13.85
CA PRO A 224 26.06 4.24 -12.97
C PRO A 224 25.17 3.22 -13.71
N ALA A 225 24.70 3.55 -14.92
CA ALA A 225 23.83 2.69 -15.73
C ALA A 225 24.52 1.44 -16.27
N LYS A 226 25.85 1.41 -16.28
CA LYS A 226 26.65 0.29 -16.80
C LYS A 226 27.28 -0.56 -15.70
N ARG A 227 27.19 -0.11 -14.44
CA ARG A 227 27.73 -0.85 -13.30
C ARG A 227 26.94 -2.14 -13.08
N VAL A 228 27.65 -3.20 -12.73
CA VAL A 228 27.11 -4.53 -12.40
C VAL A 228 27.70 -5.02 -11.09
N PHE A 229 27.02 -5.92 -10.40
CA PHE A 229 27.45 -6.51 -9.13
C PHE A 229 26.90 -7.93 -8.99
N GLY A 230 27.47 -8.73 -8.07
CA GLY A 230 26.95 -10.08 -7.76
C GLY A 230 26.91 -11.06 -8.94
N GLY A 231 27.67 -10.81 -10.02
CA GLY A 231 27.61 -11.60 -11.26
C GLY A 231 26.35 -11.37 -12.10
N LEU A 232 25.52 -10.38 -11.75
CA LEU A 232 24.29 -10.06 -12.48
C LEU A 232 24.58 -9.44 -13.85
N LYS A 233 23.65 -9.64 -14.76
CA LYS A 233 23.63 -9.00 -16.08
C LYS A 233 22.42 -8.11 -16.20
N ARG A 234 22.61 -6.93 -16.78
CA ARG A 234 21.52 -6.02 -17.15
C ARG A 234 20.81 -6.53 -18.39
N THR A 235 19.52 -6.23 -18.48
CA THR A 235 18.72 -6.49 -19.68
C THR A 235 18.92 -5.39 -20.73
N GLY A 236 18.27 -5.51 -21.89
CA GLY A 236 18.37 -4.55 -22.99
C GLY A 236 19.51 -4.86 -23.97
N ALA A 237 19.39 -4.38 -25.20
CA ALA A 237 20.33 -4.67 -26.30
C ALA A 237 21.72 -4.06 -26.07
N ASP A 238 21.80 -2.97 -25.31
CA ASP A 238 23.02 -2.25 -24.93
C ASP A 238 23.51 -2.57 -23.51
N GLY A 239 22.80 -3.44 -22.79
CA GLY A 239 23.08 -3.75 -21.39
C GLY A 239 22.84 -2.59 -20.43
N ALA A 240 22.02 -1.59 -20.79
CA ALA A 240 21.65 -0.47 -19.93
C ALA A 240 20.25 -0.60 -19.31
N GLY A 241 19.54 -1.70 -19.57
CA GLY A 241 18.23 -2.00 -18.99
C GLY A 241 18.29 -2.35 -17.50
N PRO A 242 17.12 -2.55 -16.87
CA PRO A 242 17.05 -3.02 -15.49
C PRO A 242 17.61 -4.45 -15.35
N PHE A 243 17.93 -4.84 -14.12
CA PHE A 243 18.18 -6.24 -13.80
C PHE A 243 16.87 -7.02 -13.79
N ARG A 244 16.98 -8.33 -13.99
CA ARG A 244 15.87 -9.27 -13.84
C ARG A 244 15.40 -9.29 -12.38
N ASP A 245 14.10 -9.20 -12.19
CA ASP A 245 13.48 -9.14 -10.86
C ASP A 245 13.80 -10.39 -10.04
N GLU A 246 13.73 -11.57 -10.65
CA GLU A 246 14.00 -12.86 -10.02
C GLU A 246 15.44 -12.96 -9.48
N ASP A 247 16.40 -12.32 -10.15
CA ASP A 247 17.80 -12.35 -9.75
C ASP A 247 18.03 -11.42 -8.53
N LEU A 248 17.42 -10.23 -8.53
CA LEU A 248 17.46 -9.29 -7.39
C LEU A 248 16.72 -9.85 -6.17
N VAL A 249 15.51 -10.38 -6.37
CA VAL A 249 14.69 -10.97 -5.30
C VAL A 249 15.38 -12.17 -4.70
N LYS A 250 16.05 -13.00 -5.50
CA LYS A 250 16.87 -14.10 -4.99
C LYS A 250 17.94 -13.59 -4.02
N ILE A 251 18.72 -12.58 -4.41
CA ILE A 251 19.76 -11.98 -3.55
C ILE A 251 19.16 -11.42 -2.26
N ILE A 252 18.02 -10.74 -2.34
CA ILE A 252 17.33 -10.19 -1.17
C ILE A 252 16.86 -11.30 -0.23
N CYS A 253 16.17 -12.33 -0.75
CA CYS A 253 15.70 -13.46 0.04
C CYS A 253 16.84 -14.23 0.69
N GLU A 254 17.92 -14.48 -0.04
CA GLU A 254 19.14 -15.06 0.53
C GLU A 254 19.70 -14.15 1.63
N GLY A 255 19.71 -12.83 1.42
CA GLY A 255 20.04 -11.81 2.44
C GLY A 255 19.17 -11.85 3.69
N ILE A 256 17.89 -12.19 3.56
CA ILE A 256 16.93 -12.30 4.68
C ILE A 256 17.18 -13.58 5.47
N GLU A 257 17.53 -14.67 4.79
CA GLU A 257 17.76 -15.98 5.39
C GLU A 257 19.10 -16.10 6.13
N ASP A 258 20.05 -15.22 5.83
CA ASP A 258 21.40 -15.26 6.38
C ASP A 258 21.50 -14.53 7.73
N PRO A 259 21.69 -15.27 8.84
CA PRO A 259 21.85 -14.67 10.15
C PRO A 259 23.22 -13.97 10.27
N ALA A 260 23.19 -12.73 10.76
CA ALA A 260 24.41 -12.00 11.10
C ALA A 260 25.15 -12.62 12.28
N ALA A 261 26.45 -12.33 12.40
CA ALA A 261 27.22 -12.67 13.59
C ALA A 261 26.90 -11.71 14.75
N ALA A 262 27.24 -12.13 15.98
CA ALA A 262 27.05 -11.31 17.17
C ALA A 262 28.20 -10.30 17.35
N PHE A 263 27.93 -9.20 18.06
CA PHE A 263 29.00 -8.34 18.56
C PHE A 263 29.91 -9.10 19.53
N GLY A 264 31.18 -8.71 19.59
CA GLY A 264 32.10 -9.17 20.60
C GLY A 264 33.56 -9.21 20.17
N ALA A 265 34.43 -9.28 21.17
CA ALA A 265 35.86 -9.46 20.98
C ALA A 265 36.17 -10.74 20.18
N ASN A 266 37.23 -10.70 19.37
CA ASN A 266 37.67 -11.80 18.48
C ASN A 266 36.62 -12.26 17.46
N GLY A 267 35.55 -11.48 17.23
CA GLY A 267 34.50 -11.79 16.24
C GLY A 267 34.72 -11.15 14.86
N VAL A 268 35.67 -10.23 14.71
CA VAL A 268 35.94 -9.59 13.42
C VAL A 268 36.64 -10.58 12.47
N PRO A 269 36.11 -10.81 11.25
CA PRO A 269 36.73 -11.69 10.27
C PRO A 269 38.18 -11.31 9.96
N ALA A 270 39.07 -12.30 9.82
CA ALA A 270 40.49 -12.06 9.55
C ALA A 270 40.73 -11.25 8.26
N ILE A 271 39.85 -11.41 7.26
CA ILE A 271 39.86 -10.64 6.00
C ILE A 271 39.75 -9.12 6.22
N MET A 272 39.19 -8.68 7.34
CA MET A 272 39.03 -7.27 7.70
C MET A 272 40.23 -6.68 8.43
N ARG A 273 41.30 -7.46 8.69
CA ARG A 273 42.48 -7.01 9.46
C ARG A 273 43.04 -5.67 9.00
N ALA A 274 43.26 -5.50 7.69
CA ALA A 274 43.82 -4.25 7.16
C ALA A 274 42.87 -3.05 7.37
N VAL A 275 41.56 -3.28 7.28
CA VAL A 275 40.52 -2.27 7.53
C VAL A 275 40.49 -1.88 9.01
N GLU A 276 40.62 -2.84 9.92
CA GLU A 276 40.68 -2.57 11.37
C GLU A 276 41.92 -1.75 11.75
N ILE A 277 43.10 -2.13 11.24
CA ILE A 277 44.34 -1.36 11.47
C ILE A 277 44.17 0.08 10.96
N LEU A 278 43.62 0.26 9.75
CA LEU A 278 43.32 1.59 9.21
C LEU A 278 42.36 2.38 10.11
N GLY A 279 41.36 1.72 10.71
CA GLY A 279 40.47 2.35 11.67
C GLY A 279 41.15 2.81 12.95
N ILE A 280 42.06 2.00 13.49
CA ILE A 280 42.87 2.37 14.67
C ILE A 280 43.76 3.58 14.33
N GLU A 281 44.49 3.52 13.23
CA GLU A 281 45.36 4.62 12.79
C GLU A 281 44.58 5.91 12.51
N GLN A 282 43.40 5.81 11.91
CA GLN A 282 42.52 6.96 11.68
C GLN A 282 41.98 7.54 12.99
N SER A 283 41.55 6.69 13.92
CA SER A 283 41.13 7.08 15.27
C SER A 283 42.25 7.87 16.00
N ARG A 284 43.50 7.41 15.91
CA ARG A 284 44.68 8.08 16.46
C ARG A 284 44.95 9.42 15.77
N ALA A 285 44.82 9.48 14.45
CA ALA A 285 45.02 10.71 13.67
C ALA A 285 44.01 11.80 14.07
N TRP A 286 42.76 11.41 14.36
CA TRP A 286 41.73 12.32 14.89
C TRP A 286 41.92 12.69 16.36
N ARG A 287 42.82 12.00 17.09
CA ARG A 287 43.08 12.23 18.52
C ARG A 287 41.81 12.10 19.37
N VAL A 288 40.99 11.09 19.06
CA VAL A 288 39.78 10.81 19.84
C VAL A 288 40.12 10.38 21.26
N ALA A 289 39.13 10.48 22.14
CA ALA A 289 39.24 10.13 23.56
C ALA A 289 39.58 8.65 23.79
N SER A 290 39.96 8.28 25.01
CA SER A 290 40.00 6.87 25.44
C SER A 290 38.58 6.30 25.63
N LEU A 291 38.46 4.98 25.72
CA LEU A 291 37.17 4.32 25.99
C LEU A 291 36.54 4.87 27.29
N ASN A 292 37.32 5.03 28.36
CA ASN A 292 36.81 5.49 29.65
C ASN A 292 36.44 6.98 29.65
N GLU A 293 37.15 7.82 28.90
CA GLU A 293 36.79 9.22 28.71
C GLU A 293 35.47 9.35 27.96
N PHE A 294 35.31 8.59 26.88
CA PHE A 294 34.08 8.58 26.10
C PHE A 294 32.88 8.03 26.89
N ARG A 295 33.08 6.97 27.69
CA ARG A 295 32.05 6.47 28.62
C ARG A 295 31.63 7.53 29.61
N ALA A 296 32.58 8.24 30.22
CA ALA A 296 32.28 9.29 31.17
C ALA A 296 31.51 10.45 30.53
N PHE A 297 31.82 10.82 29.29
CA PHE A 297 31.07 11.81 28.53
C PHE A 297 29.58 11.43 28.38
N PHE A 298 29.27 10.14 28.15
CA PHE A 298 27.90 9.63 28.08
C PHE A 298 27.26 9.32 29.45
N GLY A 299 27.92 9.67 30.55
CA GLY A 299 27.45 9.37 31.91
C GLY A 299 27.51 7.88 32.28
N LEU A 300 28.26 7.07 31.55
CA LEU A 300 28.47 5.65 31.83
C LEU A 300 29.57 5.46 32.87
N LYS A 301 29.48 4.38 33.64
CA LYS A 301 30.50 4.00 34.63
C LYS A 301 31.81 3.63 33.90
N LYS A 302 32.92 4.31 34.26
CA LYS A 302 34.27 3.93 33.82
C LYS A 302 34.62 2.50 34.25
N HIS A 303 35.31 1.77 33.39
CA HIS A 303 35.90 0.48 33.69
C HIS A 303 37.10 0.68 34.63
N LYS A 304 37.17 -0.09 35.72
CA LYS A 304 38.25 -0.01 36.72
C LYS A 304 39.28 -1.13 36.54
N THR A 305 38.88 -2.24 35.95
CA THR A 305 39.74 -3.38 35.62
C THR A 305 39.57 -3.77 34.15
N PHE A 306 40.47 -4.60 33.61
CA PHE A 306 40.30 -5.12 32.24
C PHE A 306 39.12 -6.08 32.13
N GLU A 307 38.83 -6.82 33.21
CA GLU A 307 37.66 -7.68 33.33
C GLU A 307 36.35 -6.90 33.34
N ASP A 308 36.35 -5.62 33.75
CA ASP A 308 35.18 -4.75 33.61
C ASP A 308 34.89 -4.45 32.13
N ILE A 309 35.90 -4.46 31.24
CA ILE A 309 35.75 -4.22 29.80
C ILE A 309 35.22 -5.49 29.12
N ASN A 310 35.84 -6.63 29.43
CA ASN A 310 35.43 -7.93 28.92
C ASN A 310 35.71 -9.05 29.94
N SER A 311 34.69 -9.84 30.26
CA SER A 311 34.81 -10.92 31.26
C SER A 311 35.65 -12.12 30.79
N ASP A 312 35.91 -12.27 29.48
CA ASP A 312 36.83 -13.29 28.95
C ASP A 312 38.26 -12.99 29.38
N LYS A 313 38.83 -13.90 30.18
CA LYS A 313 40.20 -13.79 30.71
C LYS A 313 41.25 -13.62 29.62
N ASN A 314 41.09 -14.25 28.45
CA ASN A 314 42.06 -14.13 27.37
C ASN A 314 42.03 -12.72 26.76
N VAL A 315 40.83 -12.16 26.57
CA VAL A 315 40.66 -10.79 26.07
C VAL A 315 41.18 -9.77 27.09
N ALA A 316 40.80 -9.91 28.36
CA ALA A 316 41.27 -9.04 29.44
C ALA A 316 42.80 -9.10 29.60
N ASN A 317 43.40 -10.28 29.49
CA ASN A 317 44.86 -10.43 29.52
C ASN A 317 45.53 -9.78 28.32
N ALA A 318 45.00 -9.96 27.10
CA ALA A 318 45.55 -9.30 25.91
C ALA A 318 45.49 -7.77 26.04
N LEU A 319 44.38 -7.22 26.56
CA LEU A 319 44.28 -5.78 26.84
C LEU A 319 45.30 -5.32 27.88
N ARG A 320 45.58 -6.13 28.90
CA ARG A 320 46.58 -5.82 29.93
C ARG A 320 47.99 -5.71 29.35
N GLU A 321 48.36 -6.66 28.48
CA GLU A 321 49.66 -6.64 27.79
C GLU A 321 49.77 -5.47 26.79
N LEU A 322 48.66 -5.01 26.22
CA LEU A 322 48.64 -3.93 25.24
C LEU A 322 48.55 -2.53 25.85
N TYR A 323 47.82 -2.36 26.96
CA TYR A 323 47.40 -1.04 27.45
C TYR A 323 47.82 -0.69 28.88
N ASP A 324 48.51 -1.54 29.66
CA ASP A 324 48.99 -1.33 31.05
C ASP A 324 47.91 -0.95 32.11
N HIS A 325 46.94 -0.08 31.78
CA HIS A 325 45.83 0.38 32.59
C HIS A 325 44.54 0.57 31.75
N PRO A 326 43.33 0.28 32.27
CA PRO A 326 42.07 0.44 31.54
C PRO A 326 41.78 1.84 30.97
N ASP A 327 42.29 2.90 31.61
CA ASP A 327 42.14 4.28 31.12
C ASP A 327 42.92 4.56 29.81
N PHE A 328 43.91 3.73 29.48
CA PHE A 328 44.72 3.87 28.27
C PHE A 328 44.15 3.11 27.07
N VAL A 329 43.11 2.29 27.28
CA VAL A 329 42.43 1.59 26.18
C VAL A 329 41.80 2.62 25.25
N GLU A 330 42.31 2.68 24.02
CA GLU A 330 41.84 3.57 22.97
C GLU A 330 40.36 3.34 22.67
N MET A 331 39.63 4.40 22.31
CA MET A 331 38.18 4.30 22.08
C MET A 331 37.83 3.26 21.02
N TYR A 332 38.40 3.30 19.82
CA TYR A 332 37.98 2.39 18.74
C TYR A 332 38.22 0.90 19.06
N PRO A 333 39.46 0.45 19.40
CA PRO A 333 39.68 -0.91 19.88
C PRO A 333 38.79 -1.28 21.08
N GLY A 334 38.63 -0.36 22.03
CA GLY A 334 37.80 -0.52 23.21
C GLY A 334 36.34 -0.82 22.89
N LEU A 335 35.74 -0.10 21.93
CA LEU A 335 34.36 -0.32 21.48
C LEU A 335 34.17 -1.70 20.85
N VAL A 336 35.16 -2.18 20.08
CA VAL A 336 35.10 -3.49 19.40
C VAL A 336 35.19 -4.65 20.40
N VAL A 337 36.02 -4.51 21.44
CA VAL A 337 36.27 -5.58 22.42
C VAL A 337 35.39 -5.52 23.67
N GLU A 338 34.69 -4.40 23.92
CA GLU A 338 33.75 -4.26 25.04
C GLU A 338 32.74 -5.43 25.03
N GLU A 339 32.48 -5.98 26.22
CA GLU A 339 31.56 -7.10 26.35
C GLU A 339 30.18 -6.75 25.77
N PRO A 340 29.65 -7.57 24.86
CA PRO A 340 28.34 -7.33 24.27
C PRO A 340 27.25 -7.51 25.32
N LYS A 341 26.17 -6.75 25.18
CA LYS A 341 24.98 -6.94 26.01
C LYS A 341 24.36 -8.31 25.75
N VAL A 342 23.62 -8.81 26.74
CA VAL A 342 22.73 -9.97 26.54
C VAL A 342 21.39 -9.54 25.93
N PRO A 343 20.73 -10.40 25.14
CA PRO A 343 19.40 -10.11 24.62
C PRO A 343 18.36 -9.84 25.72
N MET A 344 17.53 -8.81 25.52
CA MET A 344 16.45 -8.41 26.45
C MET A 344 15.17 -8.07 25.69
N VAL A 345 14.02 -8.56 26.16
CA VAL A 345 12.70 -8.37 25.52
C VAL A 345 11.77 -7.57 26.44
N PRO A 346 11.34 -6.34 26.05
CA PRO A 346 12.02 -5.47 25.09
C PRO A 346 13.35 -4.94 25.67
N ALA A 347 14.17 -4.29 24.83
CA ALA A 347 15.24 -3.32 25.12
C ALA A 347 16.50 -3.54 24.29
N SER A 348 16.91 -4.80 24.07
CA SER A 348 18.21 -5.10 23.45
C SER A 348 18.11 -6.31 22.53
N GLY A 349 18.01 -6.05 21.23
CA GLY A 349 17.99 -7.07 20.19
C GLY A 349 19.30 -7.10 19.40
N LEU A 350 19.87 -5.93 19.08
CA LEU A 350 21.16 -5.81 18.39
C LEU A 350 22.34 -6.27 19.27
N CYS A 351 22.24 -6.03 20.58
CA CYS A 351 23.20 -6.48 21.59
C CYS A 351 24.67 -6.06 21.39
N PRO A 352 25.00 -4.79 21.04
CA PRO A 352 26.39 -4.34 21.08
C PRO A 352 26.84 -4.08 22.53
N GLY A 353 28.09 -3.64 22.71
CA GLY A 353 28.58 -3.14 24.01
C GLY A 353 27.73 -1.98 24.56
N TYR A 354 27.81 -1.72 25.86
CA TYR A 354 27.01 -0.67 26.51
C TYR A 354 27.33 0.73 25.96
N THR A 355 28.61 0.99 25.65
CA THR A 355 29.05 2.27 25.11
C THR A 355 28.42 2.53 23.74
N ILE A 356 28.54 1.55 22.82
CA ILE A 356 27.91 1.60 21.49
C ILE A 356 26.40 1.77 21.60
N SER A 357 25.73 0.96 22.44
CA SER A 357 24.28 1.01 22.63
C SER A 357 23.78 2.39 23.06
N ARG A 358 24.51 3.05 23.97
CA ARG A 358 24.12 4.37 24.50
C ARG A 358 24.31 5.48 23.46
N ALA A 359 25.40 5.44 22.71
CA ALA A 359 25.73 6.47 21.73
C ALA A 359 24.81 6.43 20.50
N ILE A 360 24.58 5.26 19.91
CA ILE A 360 23.73 5.09 18.71
C ILE A 360 22.32 5.71 18.90
N LEU A 361 21.73 5.57 20.09
CA LEU A 361 20.40 6.13 20.37
C LEU A 361 20.41 7.65 20.38
N SER A 362 21.49 8.28 20.85
CA SER A 362 21.66 9.74 20.79
C SER A 362 21.81 10.20 19.35
N ASP A 363 22.60 9.48 18.56
CA ASP A 363 22.87 9.78 17.16
C ASP A 363 21.60 9.70 16.30
N ALA A 364 20.79 8.65 16.49
CA ALA A 364 19.52 8.49 15.80
C ALA A 364 18.56 9.66 16.08
N VAL A 365 18.52 10.14 17.34
CA VAL A 365 17.72 11.32 17.71
C VAL A 365 18.26 12.58 17.05
N ALA A 366 19.58 12.80 17.09
CA ALA A 366 20.21 13.98 16.51
C ALA A 366 19.96 14.07 15.00
N LEU A 367 20.18 12.99 14.25
CA LEU A 367 20.01 12.95 12.80
C LEU A 367 18.59 13.30 12.34
N VAL A 368 17.58 12.73 13.01
CA VAL A 368 16.18 12.96 12.62
C VAL A 368 15.70 14.32 13.10
N ARG A 369 16.04 14.70 14.34
CA ARG A 369 15.59 15.96 14.94
C ARG A 369 16.28 17.18 14.30
N GLY A 370 17.53 17.05 13.89
CA GLY A 370 18.32 18.11 13.26
C GLY A 370 17.93 18.36 11.79
N ASP A 371 17.28 17.41 11.12
CA ASP A 371 16.86 17.57 9.72
C ASP A 371 15.52 18.31 9.61
N ARG A 372 15.50 19.43 8.86
CA ARG A 372 14.28 20.19 8.58
C ARG A 372 13.25 19.36 7.82
N PHE A 373 13.68 18.53 6.87
CA PHE A 373 12.80 17.75 6.01
C PHE A 373 12.16 16.57 6.73
N TYR A 374 12.67 16.16 7.89
CA TYR A 374 12.01 15.18 8.76
C TYR A 374 11.22 15.79 9.93
N THR A 375 11.28 17.12 10.08
CA THR A 375 10.63 17.85 11.16
C THR A 375 9.75 18.96 10.61
N VAL A 376 10.22 20.20 10.64
CA VAL A 376 9.43 21.43 10.38
C VAL A 376 8.92 21.54 8.93
N ASP A 377 9.61 20.89 7.99
CA ASP A 377 9.25 20.88 6.56
C ASP A 377 8.63 19.57 6.10
N TYR A 378 8.41 18.59 6.99
CA TYR A 378 7.68 17.36 6.68
C TYR A 378 6.18 17.67 6.58
N THR A 379 5.78 18.35 5.51
CA THR A 379 4.42 18.85 5.29
C THR A 379 3.90 18.39 3.93
N THR A 380 2.58 18.37 3.79
CA THR A 380 1.93 18.08 2.51
C THR A 380 2.23 19.13 1.43
N SER A 381 2.63 20.35 1.81
CA SER A 381 3.13 21.34 0.86
C SER A 381 4.43 20.87 0.20
N ASN A 382 5.35 20.26 0.94
CA ASN A 382 6.62 19.78 0.39
C ASN A 382 6.51 18.39 -0.24
N LEU A 383 5.71 17.48 0.35
CA LEU A 383 5.63 16.08 -0.07
C LEU A 383 4.37 15.72 -0.88
N THR A 384 3.38 16.62 -1.03
CA THR A 384 1.99 16.33 -1.47
C THR A 384 1.17 15.54 -0.45
N ASN A 385 -0.16 15.57 -0.55
CA ASN A 385 -1.03 14.77 0.32
C ASN A 385 -0.81 13.27 0.09
N TRP A 386 -0.72 12.87 -1.18
CA TRP A 386 -0.44 11.50 -1.57
C TRP A 386 0.93 11.03 -1.09
N GLY A 387 1.98 11.84 -1.27
CA GLY A 387 3.33 11.47 -0.88
C GLY A 387 3.49 11.22 0.61
N VAL A 388 2.87 12.05 1.46
CA VAL A 388 2.84 11.83 2.92
C VAL A 388 2.11 10.54 3.26
N ALA A 389 0.96 10.27 2.64
CA ALA A 389 0.16 9.07 2.89
C ALA A 389 0.84 7.78 2.40
N GLU A 390 1.46 7.80 1.22
CA GLU A 390 2.15 6.64 0.62
C GLU A 390 3.25 6.12 1.55
N VAL A 391 3.99 7.00 2.24
CA VAL A 391 5.10 6.59 3.11
C VAL A 391 4.75 6.54 4.60
N ALA A 392 3.52 6.88 4.97
CA ALA A 392 3.06 6.88 6.35
C ALA A 392 3.09 5.47 6.98
N SER A 393 3.33 5.42 8.29
CA SER A 393 3.20 4.21 9.11
C SER A 393 1.74 3.98 9.50
N ASP A 394 1.30 2.73 9.46
CA ASP A 394 0.01 2.28 9.99
C ASP A 394 0.24 1.26 11.12
N PRO A 395 -0.04 1.59 12.39
CA PRO A 395 0.15 0.69 13.51
C PRO A 395 -0.60 -0.65 13.40
N SER A 396 -1.66 -0.73 12.58
CA SER A 396 -2.43 -1.96 12.34
C SER A 396 -1.75 -2.93 11.37
N VAL A 397 -0.75 -2.46 10.61
CA VAL A 397 0.00 -3.24 9.62
C VAL A 397 1.43 -3.42 10.08
N ALA A 398 1.89 -4.66 10.20
CA ALA A 398 3.27 -4.98 10.63
C ALA A 398 3.73 -4.23 11.91
N TYR A 399 2.83 -3.93 12.84
CA TYR A 399 3.09 -3.13 14.05
C TYR A 399 3.68 -1.73 13.76
N GLY A 400 3.31 -1.13 12.62
CA GLY A 400 3.80 0.17 12.18
C GLY A 400 4.99 0.09 11.21
N GLY A 401 5.57 -1.08 10.96
CA GLY A 401 6.63 -1.23 9.96
C GLY A 401 6.18 -0.85 8.56
N VAL A 402 7.06 -0.29 7.74
CA VAL A 402 6.76 0.22 6.38
C VAL A 402 7.67 -0.34 5.29
N ILE A 403 8.66 -1.17 5.62
CA ILE A 403 9.59 -1.73 4.61
C ILE A 403 8.88 -2.57 3.55
N TYR A 404 7.73 -3.15 3.89
CA TYR A 404 6.90 -3.89 2.94
C TYR A 404 6.49 -3.04 1.73
N LYS A 405 6.29 -1.73 1.91
CA LYS A 405 5.96 -0.81 0.81
C LYS A 405 7.09 -0.75 -0.20
N LEU A 406 8.33 -0.61 0.28
CA LEU A 406 9.52 -0.59 -0.57
C LEU A 406 9.59 -1.82 -1.48
N PHE A 407 9.40 -3.01 -0.90
CA PHE A 407 9.45 -4.26 -1.63
C PHE A 407 8.27 -4.50 -2.57
N LEU A 408 7.04 -4.24 -2.14
CA LEU A 408 5.85 -4.45 -2.97
C LEU A 408 5.74 -3.46 -4.13
N ARG A 409 6.34 -2.27 -4.01
CA ARG A 409 6.47 -1.33 -5.15
C ARG A 409 7.59 -1.73 -6.11
N ALA A 410 8.70 -2.28 -5.61
CA ALA A 410 9.85 -2.64 -6.44
C ALA A 410 9.72 -4.00 -7.15
N PHE A 411 8.99 -4.94 -6.54
CA PHE A 411 8.84 -6.33 -6.98
C PHE A 411 7.40 -6.86 -6.87
N PRO A 412 6.40 -6.19 -7.48
CA PRO A 412 4.97 -6.52 -7.29
C PRO A 412 4.60 -7.95 -7.72
N HIS A 413 5.40 -8.59 -8.58
CA HIS A 413 5.16 -9.96 -9.06
C HIS A 413 5.97 -11.03 -8.31
N HIS A 414 6.88 -10.66 -7.42
CA HIS A 414 7.82 -11.60 -6.80
C HIS A 414 7.78 -11.56 -5.26
N MET A 415 6.99 -10.67 -4.67
CA MET A 415 6.82 -10.54 -3.23
C MET A 415 5.33 -10.38 -2.90
N SER A 416 4.89 -11.05 -1.84
CA SER A 416 3.49 -11.05 -1.39
C SER A 416 3.31 -10.32 -0.06
N ALA A 417 2.19 -9.60 0.07
CA ALA A 417 1.89 -8.75 1.22
C ALA A 417 1.61 -9.52 2.53
N ASP A 418 1.52 -10.84 2.48
CA ASP A 418 1.37 -11.74 3.63
C ASP A 418 2.67 -12.49 3.98
N SER A 419 3.78 -12.28 3.26
CA SER A 419 5.04 -13.00 3.50
C SER A 419 5.93 -12.28 4.50
N VAL A 420 6.52 -13.03 5.44
CA VAL A 420 7.53 -12.50 6.37
C VAL A 420 8.80 -11.99 5.67
N TYR A 421 9.10 -12.47 4.46
CA TYR A 421 10.18 -11.94 3.64
C TYR A 421 9.93 -10.49 3.21
N THR A 422 8.67 -10.10 3.09
CA THR A 422 8.25 -8.76 2.69
C THR A 422 8.00 -7.88 3.91
N MET A 423 7.30 -8.43 4.90
CA MET A 423 6.80 -7.69 6.06
C MET A 423 7.83 -7.52 7.18
N PHE A 424 8.71 -8.52 7.40
CA PHE A 424 9.65 -8.56 8.53
C PHE A 424 11.06 -9.03 8.10
N PRO A 425 11.69 -8.38 7.10
CA PRO A 425 12.92 -8.86 6.45
C PRO A 425 14.17 -8.79 7.33
N PHE A 426 14.11 -8.17 8.50
CA PHE A 426 15.25 -8.01 9.41
C PHE A 426 15.43 -9.16 10.40
N ASN A 427 14.44 -10.04 10.50
CA ASN A 427 14.55 -11.31 11.21
C ASN A 427 14.47 -12.46 10.18
N ILE A 428 15.23 -13.53 10.40
CA ILE A 428 15.17 -14.70 9.53
C ILE A 428 13.77 -15.35 9.60
N PRO A 429 13.27 -16.02 8.54
CA PRO A 429 11.90 -16.53 8.50
C PRO A 429 11.54 -17.50 9.64
N SER A 430 12.50 -18.36 10.03
CA SER A 430 12.33 -19.30 11.15
C SER A 430 12.15 -18.57 12.50
N GLU A 431 12.86 -17.46 12.70
CA GLU A 431 12.72 -16.64 13.90
C GLU A 431 11.41 -15.85 13.88
N ASN A 432 11.03 -15.27 12.74
CA ASN A 432 9.71 -14.64 12.58
C ASN A 432 8.57 -15.59 12.95
N LYS A 433 8.67 -16.88 12.60
CA LYS A 433 7.69 -17.90 12.99
C LYS A 433 7.58 -18.06 14.50
N VAL A 434 8.71 -18.10 15.21
CA VAL A 434 8.73 -18.17 16.69
C VAL A 434 8.08 -16.92 17.28
N ILE A 435 8.47 -15.74 16.81
CA ILE A 435 7.98 -14.44 17.27
C ILE A 435 6.46 -14.33 17.07
N LEU A 436 5.99 -14.50 15.84
CA LEU A 436 4.59 -14.31 15.49
C LEU A 436 3.69 -15.38 16.11
N SER A 437 4.20 -16.59 16.36
CA SER A 437 3.49 -17.62 17.13
C SER A 437 3.34 -17.20 18.58
N GLY A 438 4.41 -16.69 19.21
CA GLY A 438 4.36 -16.15 20.57
C GLY A 438 3.40 -14.97 20.73
N LEU A 439 3.19 -14.20 19.66
CA LEU A 439 2.23 -13.09 19.61
C LEU A 439 0.80 -13.52 19.21
N GLY A 440 0.57 -14.80 18.89
CA GLY A 440 -0.74 -15.32 18.50
C GLY A 440 -1.23 -14.88 17.12
N VAL A 441 -0.35 -14.40 16.25
CA VAL A 441 -0.69 -13.87 14.90
C VAL A 441 -0.03 -14.63 13.75
N ALA A 442 0.62 -15.77 14.04
CA ALA A 442 1.34 -16.54 13.03
C ALA A 442 0.49 -16.94 11.81
N GLY A 443 -0.81 -17.18 12.01
CA GLY A 443 -1.75 -17.54 10.93
C GLY A 443 -2.08 -16.42 9.95
N LYS A 444 -1.64 -15.19 10.21
CA LYS A 444 -1.78 -14.06 9.28
C LYS A 444 -0.69 -14.01 8.21
N TYR A 445 0.38 -14.81 8.35
CA TYR A 445 1.57 -14.68 7.53
C TYR A 445 2.05 -16.02 6.96
N THR A 446 2.77 -15.94 5.84
CA THR A 446 3.49 -17.05 5.21
C THR A 446 4.99 -16.94 5.48
N TYR A 447 5.67 -18.10 5.55
CA TYR A 447 7.07 -18.21 5.97
C TYR A 447 8.00 -18.73 4.86
N GLU A 448 7.45 -18.98 3.68
CA GLU A 448 8.19 -19.43 2.50
C GLU A 448 8.42 -18.25 1.55
N ARG A 449 9.40 -18.40 0.64
CA ARG A 449 9.61 -17.42 -0.44
C ARG A 449 8.34 -17.32 -1.29
N SER A 450 7.95 -16.10 -1.64
CA SER A 450 6.76 -15.87 -2.48
C SER A 450 6.96 -16.48 -3.88
N PRO A 451 5.94 -17.16 -4.43
CA PRO A 451 5.97 -17.58 -5.84
C PRO A 451 5.82 -16.37 -6.76
N TYR A 452 6.15 -16.55 -8.04
CA TYR A 452 5.84 -15.55 -9.07
C TYR A 452 4.33 -15.36 -9.21
N ILE A 453 3.89 -14.11 -9.26
CA ILE A 453 2.49 -13.69 -9.35
C ILE A 453 2.25 -13.11 -10.75
N PRO A 454 1.73 -13.91 -11.70
CA PRO A 454 1.49 -13.44 -13.05
C PRO A 454 0.34 -12.43 -13.10
N ASP A 455 0.44 -11.49 -14.03
CA ASP A 455 -0.70 -10.66 -14.40
C ASP A 455 -1.84 -11.50 -14.99
N PRO A 456 -3.10 -11.11 -14.76
CA PRO A 456 -4.23 -11.75 -15.41
C PRO A 456 -4.16 -11.61 -16.94
N LEU A 457 -4.49 -12.70 -17.65
CA LEU A 457 -4.74 -12.67 -19.09
C LEU A 457 -6.00 -11.85 -19.38
N VAL A 458 -5.89 -10.84 -20.23
CA VAL A 458 -7.00 -9.91 -20.49
C VAL A 458 -7.78 -10.31 -21.72
N VAL A 459 -9.09 -10.48 -21.57
CA VAL A 459 -10.08 -10.70 -22.64
C VAL A 459 -10.87 -9.41 -22.84
N VAL A 460 -10.91 -8.89 -24.07
CA VAL A 460 -11.43 -7.54 -24.35
C VAL A 460 -12.63 -7.49 -25.28
N THR A 461 -12.93 -8.56 -26.01
CA THR A 461 -14.10 -8.64 -26.91
C THR A 461 -15.35 -9.13 -26.17
N HIS A 462 -16.53 -8.74 -26.66
CA HIS A 462 -17.81 -9.17 -26.09
C HIS A 462 -17.96 -10.69 -26.14
N LYS A 463 -17.74 -11.28 -27.32
CA LYS A 463 -17.83 -12.73 -27.52
C LYS A 463 -16.83 -13.50 -26.67
N GLY A 464 -15.58 -13.02 -26.57
CA GLY A 464 -14.57 -13.64 -25.72
C GLY A 464 -14.97 -13.62 -24.24
N ALA A 465 -15.45 -12.48 -23.75
CA ALA A 465 -15.89 -12.32 -22.37
C ALA A 465 -17.10 -13.23 -22.06
N VAL A 466 -18.10 -13.26 -22.94
CA VAL A 466 -19.27 -14.15 -22.82
C VAL A 466 -18.85 -15.61 -22.81
N ALA A 467 -17.96 -16.03 -23.71
CA ALA A 467 -17.49 -17.41 -23.78
C ALA A 467 -16.85 -17.87 -22.46
N VAL A 468 -15.96 -17.05 -21.89
CA VAL A 468 -15.33 -17.33 -20.59
C VAL A 468 -16.36 -17.37 -19.46
N LEU A 469 -17.25 -16.38 -19.38
CA LEU A 469 -18.23 -16.27 -18.28
C LEU A 469 -19.33 -17.34 -18.34
N SER A 470 -19.61 -17.88 -19.52
CA SER A 470 -20.61 -18.95 -19.71
C SER A 470 -20.10 -20.35 -19.37
N ASP A 471 -18.81 -20.52 -19.08
CA ASP A 471 -18.17 -21.81 -18.84
C ASP A 471 -17.54 -21.90 -17.43
N PRO A 472 -18.39 -22.05 -16.37
CA PRO A 472 -17.92 -22.14 -14.99
C PRO A 472 -17.17 -23.44 -14.67
N LYS A 473 -17.12 -24.40 -15.60
CA LYS A 473 -16.37 -25.66 -15.42
C LYS A 473 -14.88 -25.46 -15.69
N ASN A 474 -14.56 -24.62 -16.66
CA ASN A 474 -13.18 -24.33 -17.05
C ASN A 474 -12.66 -23.02 -16.46
N TYR A 475 -13.56 -22.09 -16.15
CA TYR A 475 -13.25 -20.76 -15.63
C TYR A 475 -14.04 -20.47 -14.35
N THR A 476 -13.44 -20.75 -13.19
CA THR A 476 -14.08 -20.63 -11.87
C THR A 476 -13.88 -19.25 -11.26
N THR A 477 -14.67 -18.92 -10.24
CA THR A 477 -14.53 -17.68 -9.47
C THR A 477 -13.28 -17.65 -8.60
N VAL A 478 -12.73 -16.46 -8.33
CA VAL A 478 -11.47 -16.28 -7.54
C VAL A 478 -11.69 -15.74 -6.13
N TRP A 479 -12.91 -15.33 -5.79
CA TRP A 479 -13.20 -14.53 -4.59
C TRP A 479 -13.48 -15.36 -3.34
N GLY A 480 -13.60 -16.69 -3.47
CA GLY A 480 -13.98 -17.59 -2.39
C GLY A 480 -13.14 -17.42 -1.13
N LYS A 481 -11.81 -17.32 -1.28
CA LYS A 481 -10.89 -17.11 -0.14
C LYS A 481 -11.23 -15.84 0.64
N HIS A 482 -11.39 -14.70 -0.04
CA HIS A 482 -11.65 -13.41 0.60
C HIS A 482 -13.01 -13.41 1.31
N ILE A 483 -14.03 -14.01 0.67
CA ILE A 483 -15.36 -14.16 1.24
C ILE A 483 -15.31 -15.00 2.52
N VAL A 484 -14.70 -16.18 2.47
CA VAL A 484 -14.60 -17.10 3.62
C VAL A 484 -13.86 -16.45 4.78
N GLU A 485 -12.82 -15.67 4.52
CA GLU A 485 -12.12 -14.91 5.55
C GLU A 485 -13.03 -13.85 6.21
N LEU A 486 -13.78 -13.08 5.41
CA LEU A 486 -14.69 -12.04 5.94
C LEU A 486 -15.87 -12.58 6.74
N THR A 487 -16.39 -13.76 6.38
CA THR A 487 -17.58 -14.38 6.98
C THR A 487 -17.25 -15.34 8.14
N GLY A 488 -15.98 -15.37 8.58
CA GLY A 488 -15.55 -16.24 9.66
C GLY A 488 -15.65 -17.73 9.32
N GLY A 489 -15.30 -18.11 8.09
CA GLY A 489 -15.24 -19.51 7.65
C GLY A 489 -16.42 -19.98 6.80
N ARG A 490 -17.34 -19.09 6.39
CA ARG A 490 -18.59 -19.47 5.69
C ARG A 490 -18.55 -19.12 4.21
N ASN A 491 -19.16 -19.98 3.39
CA ASN A 491 -19.32 -19.70 1.96
C ASN A 491 -20.46 -18.68 1.72
N TYR A 492 -20.40 -18.05 0.55
CA TYR A 492 -21.44 -17.18 0.01
C TYR A 492 -21.61 -17.46 -1.48
N THR A 493 -22.75 -17.13 -2.08
CA THR A 493 -23.13 -17.51 -3.45
C THR A 493 -22.10 -17.11 -4.51
N LEU A 494 -21.39 -15.99 -4.34
CA LEU A 494 -20.31 -15.55 -5.25
C LEU A 494 -18.93 -16.17 -4.94
N GLY A 495 -18.82 -16.98 -3.89
CA GLY A 495 -17.56 -17.55 -3.42
C GLY A 495 -17.12 -18.83 -4.14
N GLY A 496 -17.91 -19.35 -5.06
CA GLY A 496 -17.57 -20.56 -5.78
C GLY A 496 -18.61 -20.95 -6.84
N ASP A 497 -18.38 -22.12 -7.43
CA ASP A 497 -19.15 -22.67 -8.54
C ASP A 497 -19.87 -23.96 -8.11
N GLY A 498 -21.06 -24.21 -8.66
CA GLY A 498 -21.83 -25.45 -8.44
C GLY A 498 -23.19 -25.28 -7.75
N PRO A 499 -23.85 -26.41 -7.41
CA PRO A 499 -25.26 -26.40 -6.98
C PRO A 499 -25.50 -25.66 -5.66
N TRP A 500 -24.60 -25.79 -4.68
CA TRP A 500 -24.75 -25.11 -3.39
C TRP A 500 -24.81 -23.58 -3.56
N PHE A 501 -23.86 -23.03 -4.31
CA PHE A 501 -23.76 -21.59 -4.60
C PHE A 501 -24.97 -21.09 -5.40
N SER A 502 -25.40 -21.86 -6.39
CA SER A 502 -26.55 -21.54 -7.23
C SER A 502 -27.86 -21.57 -6.45
N ASN A 503 -28.03 -22.55 -5.57
CA ASN A 503 -29.23 -22.67 -4.72
C ASN A 503 -29.30 -21.53 -3.71
N GLN A 504 -28.19 -21.19 -3.04
CA GLN A 504 -28.16 -20.03 -2.14
C GLN A 504 -28.52 -18.74 -2.90
N ARG A 505 -28.00 -18.56 -4.13
CA ARG A 505 -28.36 -17.42 -5.00
C ARG A 505 -29.87 -17.31 -5.20
N LEU A 506 -30.51 -18.44 -5.52
CA LEU A 506 -31.94 -18.53 -5.78
C LEU A 506 -32.75 -18.22 -4.53
N ASP A 507 -32.30 -18.68 -3.36
CA ASP A 507 -33.00 -18.46 -2.10
C ASP A 507 -32.98 -16.99 -1.68
N ILE A 508 -31.82 -16.32 -1.78
CA ILE A 508 -31.72 -14.87 -1.55
C ILE A 508 -32.57 -14.12 -2.58
N GLY A 509 -32.47 -14.51 -3.86
CA GLY A 509 -33.25 -13.89 -4.94
C GLY A 509 -34.75 -13.97 -4.69
N LYS A 510 -35.26 -15.13 -4.27
CA LYS A 510 -36.67 -15.29 -3.89
C LYS A 510 -37.04 -14.36 -2.73
N ALA A 511 -36.19 -14.24 -1.72
CA ALA A 511 -36.45 -13.35 -0.59
C ALA A 511 -36.52 -11.87 -1.00
N ILE A 512 -35.67 -11.44 -1.95
CA ILE A 512 -35.67 -10.07 -2.49
C ILE A 512 -36.86 -9.80 -3.42
N TYR A 513 -37.18 -10.72 -4.34
CA TYR A 513 -38.11 -10.49 -5.45
C TYR A 513 -39.52 -11.08 -5.23
N SER A 514 -39.80 -11.67 -4.07
CA SER A 514 -41.13 -12.21 -3.73
C SER A 514 -42.24 -11.18 -3.47
N PRO A 515 -41.98 -9.95 -2.97
CA PRO A 515 -43.02 -8.95 -2.83
C PRO A 515 -43.67 -8.64 -4.19
N LYS A 516 -45.01 -8.63 -4.25
CA LYS A 516 -45.75 -8.54 -5.52
C LYS A 516 -45.44 -7.28 -6.33
N ASN A 517 -45.13 -6.18 -5.65
CA ASN A 517 -44.92 -4.86 -6.24
C ASN A 517 -43.45 -4.40 -6.12
N TYR A 518 -42.51 -5.34 -5.96
CA TYR A 518 -41.11 -5.02 -5.64
C TYR A 518 -40.49 -3.99 -6.61
N SER A 519 -40.78 -4.08 -7.92
CA SER A 519 -40.17 -3.21 -8.92
C SER A 519 -40.57 -1.75 -8.72
N ASN A 520 -41.85 -1.50 -8.45
CA ASN A 520 -42.38 -0.16 -8.21
C ASN A 520 -41.91 0.36 -6.85
N GLU A 521 -41.95 -0.46 -5.80
CA GLU A 521 -41.48 -0.05 -4.46
C GLU A 521 -40.00 0.33 -4.46
N ILE A 522 -39.16 -0.44 -5.16
CA ILE A 522 -37.74 -0.13 -5.32
C ILE A 522 -37.57 1.17 -6.11
N PHE A 523 -38.23 1.31 -7.26
CA PHE A 523 -38.14 2.53 -8.07
C PHE A 523 -38.56 3.78 -7.29
N GLU A 524 -39.72 3.72 -6.62
CA GLU A 524 -40.26 4.79 -5.77
C GLU A 524 -39.31 5.11 -4.62
N PHE A 525 -38.74 4.09 -3.96
CA PHE A 525 -37.74 4.30 -2.92
C PHE A 525 -36.54 5.11 -3.44
N PHE A 526 -35.94 4.70 -4.56
CA PHE A 526 -34.77 5.38 -5.12
C PHE A 526 -35.11 6.80 -5.60
N GLU A 527 -36.26 7.04 -6.24
CA GLU A 527 -36.70 8.39 -6.64
C GLU A 527 -36.95 9.28 -5.41
N SER A 528 -37.67 8.77 -4.41
CA SER A 528 -38.03 9.45 -3.15
C SER A 528 -36.80 9.80 -2.32
N MET A 529 -35.92 8.83 -2.06
CA MET A 529 -34.71 9.01 -1.25
C MET A 529 -33.72 9.95 -1.93
N THR A 530 -33.52 9.82 -3.25
CA THR A 530 -32.66 10.75 -4.01
C THR A 530 -33.18 12.18 -3.90
N THR A 531 -34.49 12.36 -4.06
CA THR A 531 -35.15 13.67 -3.96
C THR A 531 -35.01 14.26 -2.56
N GLN A 532 -35.18 13.45 -1.50
CA GLN A 532 -34.99 13.87 -0.11
C GLN A 532 -33.55 14.34 0.13
N LEU A 533 -32.56 13.55 -0.25
CA LEU A 533 -31.15 13.89 -0.04
C LEU A 533 -30.73 15.12 -0.86
N LEU A 534 -31.22 15.28 -2.08
CA LEU A 534 -30.98 16.50 -2.86
C LEU A 534 -31.50 17.76 -2.16
N LYS A 535 -32.68 17.70 -1.51
CA LYS A 535 -33.23 18.81 -0.74
C LYS A 535 -32.47 19.05 0.57
N GLN A 536 -32.08 17.98 1.27
CA GLN A 536 -31.42 18.08 2.57
C GLN A 536 -29.95 18.51 2.47
N LYS A 537 -29.22 17.98 1.48
CA LYS A 537 -27.78 18.19 1.31
C LYS A 537 -27.46 19.32 0.33
N GLY A 538 -28.44 19.76 -0.46
CA GLY A 538 -28.33 20.92 -1.33
C GLY A 538 -28.23 22.22 -0.52
N TYR A 539 -27.31 23.09 -0.88
CA TYR A 539 -27.14 24.40 -0.24
C TYR A 539 -26.96 25.50 -1.28
N GLN A 540 -27.47 26.69 -0.98
CA GLN A 540 -27.31 27.86 -1.82
C GLN A 540 -25.94 28.51 -1.59
N LEU A 541 -25.21 28.79 -2.67
CA LEU A 541 -23.93 29.51 -2.64
C LEU A 541 -23.93 30.59 -3.73
N GLY A 542 -24.24 31.82 -3.32
CA GLY A 542 -24.48 32.93 -4.25
C GLY A 542 -25.78 32.73 -5.04
N ASP A 543 -25.71 32.91 -6.35
CA ASP A 543 -26.89 32.81 -7.24
C ASP A 543 -27.27 31.37 -7.59
N TRP A 544 -26.45 30.37 -7.22
CA TRP A 544 -26.66 28.97 -7.60
C TRP A 544 -26.70 28.07 -6.36
N TRP A 545 -27.38 26.94 -6.50
CA TRP A 545 -27.37 25.85 -5.54
C TRP A 545 -26.27 24.86 -5.87
N ARG A 546 -25.76 24.17 -4.85
CA ARG A 546 -24.71 23.14 -4.95
C ARG A 546 -25.03 21.94 -4.08
N VAL A 547 -24.52 20.78 -4.51
CA VAL A 547 -24.50 19.54 -3.73
C VAL A 547 -23.36 18.67 -4.24
N ASP A 548 -22.75 17.85 -3.37
CA ASP A 548 -21.87 16.77 -3.83
C ASP A 548 -22.73 15.60 -4.29
N ALA A 549 -22.87 15.44 -5.60
CA ALA A 549 -23.76 14.43 -6.18
C ALA A 549 -23.29 13.00 -5.89
N VAL A 550 -21.99 12.80 -5.63
CA VAL A 550 -21.41 11.48 -5.41
C VAL A 550 -21.37 11.18 -3.93
N ARG A 551 -20.70 12.03 -3.14
CA ARG A 551 -20.50 11.78 -1.71
C ARG A 551 -21.80 11.82 -0.92
N ASP A 552 -22.64 12.83 -1.15
CA ASP A 552 -23.77 13.15 -0.27
C ASP A 552 -25.09 12.54 -0.77
N VAL A 553 -25.15 12.07 -2.02
CA VAL A 553 -26.36 11.49 -2.63
C VAL A 553 -26.06 10.12 -3.25
N GLY A 554 -25.23 10.06 -4.29
CA GLY A 554 -24.96 8.84 -5.05
C GLY A 554 -24.51 7.64 -4.22
N ASN A 555 -23.56 7.86 -3.32
CA ASN A 555 -23.03 6.84 -2.41
C ASN A 555 -23.97 6.56 -1.23
N VAL A 556 -24.86 7.48 -0.88
CA VAL A 556 -25.71 7.43 0.32
C VAL A 556 -27.07 6.78 0.04
N VAL A 557 -27.68 7.00 -1.13
CA VAL A 557 -28.96 6.36 -1.48
C VAL A 557 -28.87 4.82 -1.39
N PRO A 558 -27.84 4.14 -1.94
CA PRO A 558 -27.69 2.69 -1.77
C PRO A 558 -27.50 2.24 -0.32
N VAL A 559 -26.87 3.07 0.53
CA VAL A 559 -26.71 2.78 1.97
C VAL A 559 -28.07 2.72 2.65
N HIS A 560 -28.95 3.70 2.38
CA HIS A 560 -30.33 3.68 2.89
C HIS A 560 -31.09 2.48 2.34
N PHE A 561 -30.92 2.16 1.06
CA PHE A 561 -31.59 1.01 0.42
C PHE A 561 -31.22 -0.31 1.11
N VAL A 562 -29.93 -0.64 1.22
CA VAL A 562 -29.51 -1.90 1.85
C VAL A 562 -29.82 -1.93 3.34
N SER A 563 -29.82 -0.77 4.01
CA SER A 563 -30.19 -0.67 5.42
C SER A 563 -31.68 -0.91 5.65
N GLN A 564 -32.55 -0.39 4.78
CA GLN A 564 -33.99 -0.69 4.79
C GLN A 564 -34.23 -2.17 4.41
N LEU A 565 -33.52 -2.67 3.39
CA LEU A 565 -33.70 -4.02 2.88
C LEU A 565 -33.42 -5.09 3.94
N PHE A 566 -32.33 -4.91 4.70
CA PHE A 566 -31.83 -5.88 5.67
C PHE A 566 -31.96 -5.45 7.14
N SER A 567 -32.61 -4.31 7.41
CA SER A 567 -32.73 -3.76 8.76
C SER A 567 -31.35 -3.56 9.40
N LEU A 568 -30.44 -2.84 8.73
CA LEU A 568 -29.11 -2.51 9.26
C LEU A 568 -29.19 -1.28 10.19
N PRO A 569 -28.30 -1.13 11.18
CA PRO A 569 -28.42 -0.10 12.22
C PRO A 569 -27.88 1.26 11.75
N LEU A 570 -28.51 1.83 10.72
CA LEU A 570 -28.15 3.12 10.14
C LEU A 570 -28.71 4.27 10.98
N LYS A 571 -27.85 5.21 11.37
CA LYS A 571 -28.19 6.41 12.13
C LYS A 571 -28.61 7.54 11.19
N THR A 572 -29.81 8.07 11.39
CA THR A 572 -30.37 9.20 10.64
C THR A 572 -31.04 10.19 11.59
N GLU A 573 -31.51 11.34 11.09
CA GLU A 573 -32.33 12.26 11.90
C GLU A 573 -33.66 11.62 12.33
N GLU A 574 -34.27 10.85 11.43
CA GLU A 574 -35.51 10.10 11.70
C GLU A 574 -35.27 8.89 12.63
N HIS A 575 -34.03 8.41 12.71
CA HIS A 575 -33.62 7.25 13.50
C HIS A 575 -32.32 7.51 14.29
N PRO A 576 -32.37 8.34 15.35
CA PRO A 576 -31.18 8.84 16.03
C PRO A 576 -30.43 7.79 16.87
N HIS A 577 -31.06 6.65 17.14
CA HIS A 577 -30.49 5.55 17.91
C HIS A 577 -29.74 4.51 17.06
N GLY A 578 -29.66 4.71 15.74
CA GLY A 578 -28.79 3.92 14.88
C GLY A 578 -27.32 4.00 15.30
N VAL A 579 -26.53 3.01 14.89
CA VAL A 579 -25.14 2.84 15.34
C VAL A 579 -24.16 3.51 14.38
N PHE A 580 -24.32 3.29 13.07
CA PHE A 580 -23.42 3.82 12.05
C PHE A 580 -24.03 5.04 11.37
N THR A 581 -23.27 6.12 11.23
CA THR A 581 -23.63 7.20 10.31
C THR A 581 -23.68 6.72 8.86
N GLU A 582 -24.29 7.51 7.97
CA GLU A 582 -24.32 7.23 6.51
C GLU A 582 -22.91 6.95 5.96
N TYR A 583 -21.93 7.75 6.36
CA TYR A 583 -20.55 7.59 5.92
C TYR A 583 -19.87 6.34 6.50
N GLU A 584 -20.03 6.06 7.80
CA GLU A 584 -19.44 4.87 8.42
C GLU A 584 -20.02 3.58 7.85
N MET A 585 -21.33 3.53 7.59
CA MET A 585 -21.97 2.40 6.94
C MET A 585 -21.48 2.24 5.49
N TYR A 586 -21.41 3.33 4.72
CA TYR A 586 -20.84 3.31 3.37
C TYR A 586 -19.42 2.74 3.37
N MET A 587 -18.53 3.28 4.22
CA MET A 587 -17.14 2.84 4.29
C MET A 587 -17.00 1.39 4.74
N THR A 588 -17.82 0.94 5.69
CA THR A 588 -17.91 -0.47 6.13
C THR A 588 -18.19 -1.39 4.95
N LEU A 589 -19.21 -1.08 4.15
CA LEU A 589 -19.60 -1.92 3.01
C LEU A 589 -18.62 -1.78 1.83
N ALA A 590 -18.12 -0.59 1.55
CA ALA A 590 -17.22 -0.30 0.43
C ALA A 590 -15.83 -0.94 0.63
N VAL A 591 -15.28 -0.91 1.84
CA VAL A 591 -14.00 -1.55 2.19
C VAL A 591 -14.12 -3.08 2.06
N CYS A 592 -15.20 -3.67 2.56
CA CYS A 592 -15.47 -5.10 2.37
C CYS A 592 -15.60 -5.48 0.89
N PHE A 593 -16.32 -4.69 0.08
CA PHE A 593 -16.43 -4.94 -1.36
C PHE A 593 -15.06 -4.83 -2.04
N ALA A 594 -14.28 -3.81 -1.69
CA ALA A 594 -12.96 -3.59 -2.28
C ALA A 594 -12.02 -4.77 -1.98
N TYR A 595 -12.02 -5.27 -0.74
CA TYR A 595 -11.24 -6.46 -0.39
C TYR A 595 -11.70 -7.70 -1.17
N ILE A 596 -13.00 -7.94 -1.31
CA ILE A 596 -13.51 -9.12 -2.04
C ILE A 596 -13.18 -9.03 -3.54
N PHE A 597 -13.46 -7.89 -4.18
CA PHE A 597 -13.56 -7.81 -5.64
C PHE A 597 -12.48 -6.96 -6.33
N LEU A 598 -11.87 -6.00 -5.63
CA LEU A 598 -11.03 -4.94 -6.21
C LEU A 598 -9.62 -4.86 -5.57
N ASP A 599 -9.23 -5.89 -4.84
CA ASP A 599 -7.94 -6.01 -4.17
C ASP A 599 -6.82 -6.32 -5.17
N ALA A 600 -6.38 -5.27 -5.87
CA ALA A 600 -5.42 -5.35 -6.96
C ALA A 600 -4.13 -4.57 -6.70
N ASP A 601 -4.03 -3.83 -5.60
CA ASP A 601 -2.80 -3.15 -5.20
C ASP A 601 -2.08 -3.98 -4.12
N PRO A 602 -0.95 -4.66 -4.46
CA PRO A 602 -0.18 -5.44 -3.48
C PRO A 602 0.22 -4.63 -2.26
N GLY A 603 0.60 -3.36 -2.45
CA GLY A 603 1.05 -2.48 -1.36
C GLY A 603 -0.05 -2.14 -0.35
N MET A 604 -1.32 -2.26 -0.73
CA MET A 604 -2.46 -1.97 0.13
C MET A 604 -3.21 -3.22 0.60
N HIS A 605 -2.93 -4.39 0.00
CA HIS A 605 -3.61 -5.65 0.27
C HIS A 605 -3.79 -5.94 1.76
N PHE A 606 -2.70 -5.94 2.54
CA PHE A 606 -2.74 -6.33 3.95
C PHE A 606 -3.56 -5.34 4.79
N GLN A 607 -3.41 -4.03 4.53
CA GLN A 607 -4.17 -2.99 5.21
C GLN A 607 -5.67 -3.10 4.90
N LEU A 608 -6.00 -3.27 3.62
CA LEU A 608 -7.37 -3.43 3.15
C LEU A 608 -8.03 -4.67 3.77
N ARG A 609 -7.29 -5.78 3.84
CA ARG A 609 -7.71 -7.03 4.48
C ARG A 609 -8.02 -6.84 5.97
N GLU A 610 -7.09 -6.28 6.75
CA GLU A 610 -7.28 -6.09 8.21
C GLU A 610 -8.44 -5.13 8.52
N ALA A 611 -8.59 -4.06 7.73
CA ALA A 611 -9.71 -3.14 7.83
C ALA A 611 -11.04 -3.84 7.51
N ALA A 612 -11.11 -4.58 6.40
CA ALA A 612 -12.33 -5.29 5.98
C ALA A 612 -12.75 -6.36 6.99
N LEU A 613 -11.81 -7.14 7.52
CA LEU A 613 -12.09 -8.13 8.57
C LEU A 613 -12.65 -7.48 9.83
N THR A 614 -12.03 -6.40 10.29
CA THR A 614 -12.48 -5.67 11.50
C THR A 614 -13.89 -5.14 11.32
N LEU A 615 -14.16 -4.46 10.21
CA LEU A 615 -15.44 -3.84 9.90
C LEU A 615 -16.55 -4.90 9.69
N SER A 616 -16.25 -5.98 8.94
CA SER A 616 -17.16 -7.10 8.73
C SER A 616 -17.57 -7.75 10.06
N GLN A 617 -16.62 -8.00 10.96
CA GLN A 617 -16.90 -8.62 12.26
C GLN A 617 -17.67 -7.69 13.21
N GLN A 618 -17.41 -6.38 13.18
CA GLN A 618 -18.20 -5.40 13.94
C GLN A 618 -19.67 -5.38 13.48
N LEU A 619 -19.90 -5.32 12.16
CA LEU A 619 -21.24 -5.37 11.59
C LEU A 619 -21.92 -6.73 11.87
N GLY A 620 -21.19 -7.84 11.73
CA GLY A 620 -21.63 -9.20 12.04
C GLY A 620 -22.22 -9.38 13.43
N LYS A 621 -21.59 -8.79 14.45
CA LYS A 621 -22.09 -8.82 15.83
C LYS A 621 -23.44 -8.13 15.97
N LEU A 622 -23.61 -6.97 15.33
CA LEU A 622 -24.84 -6.19 15.40
C LEU A 622 -25.98 -6.85 14.62
N VAL A 623 -25.70 -7.33 13.41
CA VAL A 623 -26.69 -8.05 12.60
C VAL A 623 -27.12 -9.34 13.30
N THR A 624 -26.20 -10.04 13.98
CA THR A 624 -26.55 -11.23 14.80
C THR A 624 -27.59 -10.91 15.87
N LEU A 625 -27.45 -9.78 16.58
CA LEU A 625 -28.43 -9.39 17.60
C LEU A 625 -29.80 -9.16 16.97
N ASN A 626 -29.85 -8.43 15.84
CA ASN A 626 -31.11 -8.15 15.15
C ASN A 626 -31.78 -9.44 14.63
N VAL A 627 -31.02 -10.36 14.03
CA VAL A 627 -31.58 -11.61 13.49
C VAL A 627 -32.13 -12.50 14.61
N LYS A 628 -31.45 -12.58 15.78
CA LYS A 628 -31.96 -13.32 16.95
C LYS A 628 -33.26 -12.74 17.48
N ASP A 629 -33.34 -11.42 17.62
CA ASP A 629 -34.55 -10.76 18.11
C ASP A 629 -35.74 -10.97 17.16
N VAL A 630 -35.49 -11.07 15.85
CA VAL A 630 -36.50 -11.39 14.84
C VAL A 630 -36.91 -12.87 14.87
N GLU A 631 -35.99 -13.79 15.15
CA GLU A 631 -36.24 -15.22 15.29
C GLU A 631 -37.09 -15.53 16.53
N ASP A 632 -36.74 -14.95 17.68
CA ASP A 632 -37.41 -15.18 18.96
C ASP A 632 -38.80 -14.51 19.04
N ASP A 633 -39.13 -13.62 18.09
CA ASP A 633 -40.33 -12.76 18.06
C ASP A 633 -40.54 -11.96 19.38
N THR A 634 -39.47 -11.77 20.14
CA THR A 634 -39.47 -11.14 21.47
C THR A 634 -39.52 -9.63 21.41
N LEU A 635 -39.26 -9.03 20.23
CA LEU A 635 -39.43 -7.60 19.94
C LEU A 635 -38.87 -6.68 21.06
N ILE A 636 -37.62 -6.88 21.47
CA ILE A 636 -36.97 -6.09 22.54
C ILE A 636 -36.91 -4.61 22.12
N GLU A 637 -37.63 -3.75 22.83
CA GLU A 637 -37.82 -2.33 22.47
C GLU A 637 -36.49 -1.56 22.29
N LYS A 638 -35.48 -1.87 23.11
CA LYS A 638 -34.13 -1.28 23.00
C LYS A 638 -33.42 -1.65 21.69
N VAL A 639 -33.52 -2.90 21.25
CA VAL A 639 -32.90 -3.35 19.99
C VAL A 639 -33.70 -2.86 18.80
N LEU A 640 -35.04 -2.92 18.85
CA LEU A 640 -35.90 -2.37 17.80
C LEU A 640 -35.65 -0.88 17.54
N SER A 641 -35.41 -0.10 18.60
CA SER A 641 -35.08 1.31 18.47
C SER A 641 -33.76 1.56 17.73
N GLN A 642 -32.90 0.56 17.57
CA GLN A 642 -31.63 0.65 16.83
C GLN A 642 -31.73 0.16 15.38
N PHE A 643 -32.68 -0.71 15.05
CA PHE A 643 -32.74 -1.41 13.75
C PHE A 643 -34.02 -1.18 12.92
N LYS A 644 -35.11 -0.61 13.47
CA LYS A 644 -36.35 -0.36 12.72
C LYS A 644 -36.17 0.76 11.69
N PRO A 645 -36.35 0.51 10.39
CA PRO A 645 -36.33 1.56 9.39
C PRO A 645 -37.78 1.93 9.02
N VAL A 646 -38.10 3.24 9.08
CA VAL A 646 -39.48 3.78 9.14
C VAL A 646 -39.89 4.42 7.80
N ARG A 647 -39.57 3.78 6.68
CA ARG A 647 -40.12 4.20 5.37
C ARG A 647 -41.28 3.30 4.95
N LYS A 648 -42.30 3.93 4.35
CA LYS A 648 -43.49 3.22 3.85
C LYS A 648 -43.15 2.45 2.58
N GLU A 649 -42.27 3.01 1.76
CA GLU A 649 -41.63 2.31 0.66
C GLU A 649 -40.80 1.15 1.23
N LEU A 650 -40.87 -0.03 0.61
CA LEU A 650 -40.19 -1.24 1.07
C LEU A 650 -40.67 -1.77 2.45
N ALA A 651 -41.94 -1.53 2.81
CA ALA A 651 -42.52 -2.02 4.07
C ALA A 651 -42.47 -3.56 4.20
N ASP A 652 -42.47 -4.29 3.09
CA ASP A 652 -42.34 -5.75 3.05
C ASP A 652 -40.88 -6.25 3.24
N TYR A 653 -39.93 -5.37 3.53
CA TYR A 653 -38.51 -5.71 3.76
C TYR A 653 -38.07 -5.48 5.22
N GLY A 654 -36.77 -5.38 5.48
CA GLY A 654 -36.21 -5.25 6.83
C GLY A 654 -36.47 -6.50 7.68
N VAL A 655 -37.25 -6.36 8.74
CA VAL A 655 -37.67 -7.49 9.59
C VAL A 655 -38.36 -8.58 8.77
N HIS A 656 -39.22 -8.21 7.82
CA HIS A 656 -39.91 -9.19 6.98
C HIS A 656 -38.96 -9.92 6.02
N MET A 657 -37.90 -9.25 5.55
CA MET A 657 -36.84 -9.88 4.78
C MET A 657 -36.08 -10.92 5.62
N ILE A 658 -35.72 -10.58 6.86
CA ILE A 658 -35.06 -11.51 7.80
C ILE A 658 -35.98 -12.71 8.10
N LYS A 659 -37.27 -12.49 8.39
CA LYS A 659 -38.26 -13.57 8.61
C LYS A 659 -38.36 -14.50 7.41
N ARG A 660 -38.34 -13.98 6.17
CA ARG A 660 -38.34 -14.81 4.95
C ARG A 660 -37.09 -15.68 4.84
N LEU A 661 -35.92 -15.16 5.19
CA LEU A 661 -34.66 -15.93 5.17
C LEU A 661 -34.64 -17.03 6.24
N LEU A 662 -35.10 -16.73 7.46
CA LEU A 662 -35.23 -17.72 8.56
C LEU A 662 -36.25 -18.82 8.23
N ALA A 663 -37.36 -18.48 7.57
CA ALA A 663 -38.37 -19.44 7.14
C ALA A 663 -37.82 -20.50 6.16
N GLY A 664 -36.66 -20.27 5.55
CA GLY A 664 -35.92 -21.25 4.75
C GLY A 664 -35.21 -22.36 5.56
N GLY A 665 -35.33 -22.36 6.90
CA GLY A 665 -34.69 -23.34 7.79
C GLY A 665 -33.20 -23.07 8.07
N LYS A 666 -32.73 -21.84 7.77
CA LYS A 666 -31.35 -21.40 8.00
C LYS A 666 -31.14 -21.03 9.46
N SER A 667 -29.94 -21.28 9.99
CA SER A 667 -29.59 -20.78 11.33
C SER A 667 -29.45 -19.25 11.32
N VAL A 668 -29.54 -18.62 12.49
CA VAL A 668 -29.22 -17.19 12.67
C VAL A 668 -27.88 -16.82 12.03
N GLU A 669 -26.85 -17.63 12.28
CA GLU A 669 -25.51 -17.35 11.74
C GLU A 669 -25.49 -17.43 10.21
N ASP A 670 -26.17 -18.39 9.60
CA ASP A 670 -26.26 -18.49 8.15
C ASP A 670 -26.97 -17.27 7.56
N VAL A 671 -28.05 -16.80 8.18
CA VAL A 671 -28.78 -15.59 7.74
C VAL A 671 -27.89 -14.35 7.87
N VAL A 672 -27.18 -14.18 8.98
CA VAL A 672 -26.26 -13.04 9.20
C VAL A 672 -25.19 -12.98 8.11
N TRP A 673 -24.53 -14.11 7.87
CA TRP A 673 -23.42 -14.19 6.91
C TRP A 673 -23.87 -14.35 5.46
N GLU A 674 -25.18 -14.43 5.21
CA GLU A 674 -25.80 -14.27 3.91
C GLU A 674 -26.23 -12.81 3.65
N VAL A 675 -26.74 -12.13 4.68
CA VAL A 675 -27.15 -10.72 4.64
C VAL A 675 -25.95 -9.80 4.38
N ILE A 676 -24.86 -9.96 5.13
CA ILE A 676 -23.72 -9.02 5.07
C ILE A 676 -23.07 -8.98 3.68
N PRO A 677 -22.63 -10.10 3.08
CA PRO A 677 -22.06 -10.07 1.74
C PRO A 677 -23.05 -9.58 0.67
N THR A 678 -24.36 -9.81 0.86
CA THR A 678 -25.40 -9.29 -0.04
C THR A 678 -25.54 -7.78 0.07
N ALA A 679 -25.52 -7.22 1.28
CA ALA A 679 -25.50 -5.78 1.51
C ALA A 679 -24.22 -5.13 0.95
N VAL A 680 -23.07 -5.78 1.15
CA VAL A 680 -21.77 -5.36 0.57
C VAL A 680 -21.87 -5.28 -0.95
N ALA A 681 -22.40 -6.32 -1.60
CA ALA A 681 -22.57 -6.38 -3.05
C ALA A 681 -23.59 -5.38 -3.61
N GLY A 682 -24.45 -4.80 -2.76
CA GLY A 682 -25.54 -3.89 -3.15
C GLY A 682 -25.26 -2.41 -2.93
N CYS A 683 -24.08 -2.01 -2.44
CA CYS A 683 -23.82 -0.63 -2.01
C CYS A 683 -22.84 0.14 -2.92
N ALA A 684 -21.54 -0.16 -2.83
CA ALA A 684 -20.49 0.68 -3.43
C ALA A 684 -20.52 0.71 -4.96
N ASN A 685 -20.87 -0.42 -5.59
CA ASN A 685 -21.05 -0.53 -7.04
C ASN A 685 -22.22 0.33 -7.55
N GLN A 686 -23.34 0.43 -6.83
CA GLN A 686 -24.47 1.26 -7.22
C GLN A 686 -24.12 2.76 -7.15
N GLY A 687 -23.43 3.19 -6.09
CA GLY A 687 -22.94 4.57 -5.99
C GLY A 687 -21.97 4.92 -7.12
N GLN A 688 -21.08 3.99 -7.46
CA GLN A 688 -20.19 4.11 -8.60
C GLN A 688 -20.95 4.20 -9.94
N ALA A 689 -21.95 3.33 -10.16
CA ALA A 689 -22.78 3.34 -11.36
C ALA A 689 -23.45 4.70 -11.57
N PHE A 690 -24.02 5.26 -10.49
CA PHE A 690 -24.67 6.55 -10.54
C PHE A 690 -23.67 7.68 -10.84
N ALA A 691 -22.52 7.69 -10.15
CA ALA A 691 -21.46 8.67 -10.36
C ALA A 691 -20.99 8.67 -11.82
N HIS A 692 -20.76 7.50 -12.39
CA HIS A 692 -20.36 7.32 -13.79
C HIS A 692 -21.42 7.84 -14.77
N LEU A 693 -22.68 7.53 -14.50
CA LEU A 693 -23.81 7.90 -15.35
C LEU A 693 -24.02 9.42 -15.35
N LEU A 694 -23.97 10.04 -14.18
CA LEU A 694 -24.09 11.49 -14.05
C LEU A 694 -22.88 12.20 -14.67
N ASP A 695 -21.66 11.73 -14.41
CA ASP A 695 -20.43 12.28 -15.01
C ASP A 695 -20.49 12.22 -16.55
N LEU A 696 -20.94 11.09 -17.12
CA LEU A 696 -21.12 10.95 -18.56
C LEU A 696 -22.09 11.98 -19.13
N TYR A 697 -23.33 12.05 -18.62
CA TYR A 697 -24.35 12.93 -19.20
C TYR A 697 -24.11 14.42 -18.91
N LEU A 698 -23.33 14.76 -17.88
CA LEU A 698 -22.87 16.12 -17.62
C LEU A 698 -21.54 16.45 -18.31
N SER A 699 -20.95 15.54 -19.09
CA SER A 699 -19.78 15.81 -19.93
C SER A 699 -20.19 16.26 -21.32
N GLU A 700 -19.43 17.18 -21.90
CA GLU A 700 -19.53 17.44 -23.34
C GLU A 700 -18.89 16.28 -24.11
N PRO A 701 -19.48 15.79 -25.22
CA PRO A 701 -20.65 16.29 -25.96
C PRO A 701 -22.01 15.68 -25.57
N TYR A 702 -22.06 14.77 -24.59
CA TYR A 702 -23.30 14.06 -24.22
C TYR A 702 -24.33 15.00 -23.61
N TYR A 703 -23.89 16.01 -22.87
CA TYR A 703 -24.77 17.03 -22.32
C TYR A 703 -25.54 17.76 -23.42
N ALA A 704 -24.83 18.28 -24.42
CA ALA A 704 -25.43 18.99 -25.54
C ALA A 704 -26.43 18.14 -26.34
N LYS A 705 -26.15 16.83 -26.50
CA LYS A 705 -26.99 15.92 -27.30
C LYS A 705 -28.17 15.32 -26.54
N HIS A 706 -27.98 14.89 -25.30
CA HIS A 706 -28.93 13.99 -24.60
C HIS A 706 -29.56 14.58 -23.35
N TRP A 707 -28.89 15.50 -22.65
CA TRP A 707 -29.37 15.96 -21.34
C TRP A 707 -30.73 16.64 -21.39
N LYS A 708 -30.97 17.47 -22.43
CA LYS A 708 -32.28 18.14 -22.63
C LYS A 708 -33.42 17.15 -22.81
N GLU A 709 -33.18 16.06 -23.53
CA GLU A 709 -34.17 15.00 -23.75
C GLU A 709 -34.44 14.24 -22.45
N ILE A 710 -33.39 13.89 -21.69
CA ILE A 710 -33.52 13.23 -20.38
C ILE A 710 -34.38 14.09 -19.42
N VAL A 711 -34.18 15.42 -19.41
CA VAL A 711 -35.00 16.37 -18.63
C VAL A 711 -36.45 16.42 -19.12
N ALA A 712 -36.70 16.36 -20.43
CA ALA A 712 -38.05 16.34 -20.97
C ALA A 712 -38.80 15.04 -20.59
N LEU A 713 -38.13 13.89 -20.73
CA LEU A 713 -38.68 12.58 -20.39
C LEU A 713 -38.96 12.45 -18.89
N SER A 714 -38.06 12.93 -18.03
CA SER A 714 -38.24 12.87 -16.58
C SER A 714 -39.45 13.67 -16.07
N ARG A 715 -39.83 14.73 -16.79
CA ARG A 715 -41.00 15.57 -16.49
C ARG A 715 -42.29 15.08 -17.15
N ALA A 716 -42.20 14.38 -18.28
CA ALA A 716 -43.38 13.81 -18.93
C ALA A 716 -44.08 12.76 -18.06
N ASN A 717 -43.30 11.98 -17.29
CA ASN A 717 -43.78 10.99 -16.32
C ASN A 717 -44.82 10.01 -16.90
N THR A 718 -44.60 9.54 -18.13
CA THR A 718 -45.41 8.52 -18.80
C THR A 718 -44.66 7.18 -18.88
N PRO A 719 -45.34 6.04 -19.07
CA PRO A 719 -44.68 4.74 -19.22
C PRO A 719 -43.64 4.68 -20.36
N ASP A 720 -43.91 5.36 -21.49
CA ASP A 720 -42.95 5.46 -22.61
C ASP A 720 -41.72 6.29 -22.23
N ALA A 721 -41.91 7.39 -21.51
CA ALA A 721 -40.81 8.22 -21.04
C ALA A 721 -39.92 7.48 -20.04
N GLU A 722 -40.52 6.73 -19.12
CA GLU A 722 -39.80 5.89 -18.16
C GLU A 722 -39.01 4.78 -18.85
N HIS A 723 -39.61 4.10 -19.83
CA HIS A 723 -38.92 3.11 -20.64
C HIS A 723 -37.70 3.70 -21.38
N LYS A 724 -37.83 4.91 -21.96
CA LYS A 724 -36.71 5.61 -22.59
C LYS A 724 -35.63 6.02 -21.59
N LEU A 725 -36.01 6.50 -20.40
CA LEU A 725 -35.05 6.79 -19.31
C LEU A 725 -34.28 5.54 -18.90
N ARG A 726 -34.95 4.39 -18.81
CA ARG A 726 -34.30 3.10 -18.54
C ARG A 726 -33.26 2.75 -19.61
N LYS A 727 -33.57 3.01 -20.89
CA LYS A 727 -32.60 2.83 -21.99
C LYS A 727 -31.41 3.79 -21.89
N TYR A 728 -31.63 5.04 -21.50
CA TYR A 728 -30.54 5.97 -21.21
C TYR A 728 -29.66 5.48 -20.05
N ALA A 729 -30.27 4.92 -18.99
CA ALA A 729 -29.51 4.36 -17.88
C ALA A 729 -28.64 3.18 -18.33
N LEU A 730 -29.20 2.25 -19.12
CA LEU A 730 -28.47 1.10 -19.67
C LEU A 730 -27.30 1.53 -20.56
N GLU A 731 -27.51 2.45 -21.50
CA GLU A 731 -26.42 2.93 -22.37
C GLU A 731 -25.33 3.69 -21.60
N GLY A 732 -25.72 4.48 -20.58
CA GLY A 732 -24.77 5.16 -19.71
C GLY A 732 -23.89 4.18 -18.94
N MET A 733 -24.52 3.16 -18.34
CA MET A 733 -23.80 2.07 -17.66
C MET A 733 -22.96 1.23 -18.63
N ARG A 734 -23.34 1.08 -19.90
CA ARG A 734 -22.52 0.37 -20.89
C ARG A 734 -21.22 1.13 -21.17
N LEU A 735 -21.30 2.44 -21.38
CA LEU A 735 -20.14 3.27 -21.72
C LEU A 735 -19.17 3.46 -20.55
N ASN A 736 -19.68 3.47 -19.32
CA ASN A 736 -18.88 3.61 -18.11
C ASN A 736 -19.38 2.64 -17.03
N PRO A 737 -19.05 1.34 -17.12
CA PRO A 737 -19.66 0.30 -16.31
C PRO A 737 -19.27 0.39 -14.84
N GLN A 738 -20.20 -0.03 -13.98
CA GLN A 738 -20.00 -0.09 -12.54
C GLN A 738 -18.98 -1.17 -12.14
N ALA A 739 -18.92 -2.27 -12.89
CA ALA A 739 -17.87 -3.27 -12.80
C ALA A 739 -17.03 -3.18 -14.08
N PHE A 740 -15.72 -2.96 -13.96
CA PHE A 740 -14.84 -2.84 -15.12
C PHE A 740 -14.55 -4.19 -15.79
N GLY A 741 -14.77 -5.29 -15.07
CA GLY A 741 -14.60 -6.66 -15.54
C GLY A 741 -14.65 -7.66 -14.38
N LEU A 742 -14.57 -8.96 -14.69
CA LEU A 742 -14.51 -10.01 -13.67
C LEU A 742 -13.26 -10.88 -13.84
N LEU A 743 -12.72 -11.34 -12.71
CA LEU A 743 -11.64 -12.32 -12.68
C LEU A 743 -12.19 -13.75 -12.70
N ARG A 744 -11.49 -14.63 -13.40
CA ARG A 744 -11.69 -16.08 -13.38
C ARG A 744 -10.37 -16.82 -13.21
N LEU A 745 -10.41 -17.98 -12.56
CA LEU A 745 -9.29 -18.91 -12.47
C LEU A 745 -9.47 -20.00 -13.52
N VAL A 746 -8.37 -20.37 -14.18
CA VAL A 746 -8.37 -21.42 -15.19
C VAL A 746 -8.15 -22.78 -14.51
N GLU A 747 -9.09 -23.70 -14.65
CA GLU A 747 -9.05 -25.00 -13.97
C GLU A 747 -8.38 -26.11 -14.79
N ASN A 748 -8.37 -25.98 -16.12
CA ASN A 748 -7.92 -27.01 -17.05
C ASN A 748 -6.94 -26.45 -18.10
N ASP A 749 -6.00 -27.27 -18.56
CA ASP A 749 -5.10 -26.96 -19.67
C ASP A 749 -5.75 -27.26 -21.03
N GLY A 750 -5.10 -26.79 -22.11
CA GLY A 750 -5.55 -27.05 -23.50
C GLY A 750 -6.76 -26.22 -23.93
N LEU A 751 -7.14 -25.23 -23.13
CA LEU A 751 -8.23 -24.31 -23.45
C LEU A 751 -7.78 -23.27 -24.47
N THR A 752 -8.76 -22.71 -25.18
CA THR A 752 -8.53 -21.65 -26.16
C THR A 752 -9.67 -20.65 -26.11
N ILE A 753 -9.34 -19.36 -26.02
CA ILE A 753 -10.30 -18.26 -26.03
C ILE A 753 -10.09 -17.46 -27.31
N LYS A 754 -11.13 -17.37 -28.14
CA LYS A 754 -11.13 -16.51 -29.32
C LYS A 754 -11.54 -15.09 -28.89
N ASP A 755 -10.59 -14.16 -28.94
CA ASP A 755 -10.75 -12.78 -28.48
C ASP A 755 -10.54 -11.82 -29.66
N GLY A 756 -11.56 -11.73 -30.53
CA GLY A 756 -11.45 -11.04 -31.81
C GLY A 756 -10.48 -11.76 -32.75
N GLU A 757 -9.49 -11.04 -33.26
CA GLU A 757 -8.43 -11.63 -34.08
C GLU A 757 -7.46 -12.47 -33.25
N ARG A 758 -7.29 -12.13 -31.96
CA ARG A 758 -6.40 -12.83 -31.04
C ARG A 758 -6.97 -14.18 -30.63
N THR A 759 -6.06 -15.10 -30.34
CA THR A 759 -6.35 -16.38 -29.72
C THR A 759 -5.51 -16.46 -28.46
N ILE A 760 -6.16 -16.64 -27.31
CA ILE A 760 -5.49 -16.77 -26.01
C ILE A 760 -5.52 -18.26 -25.61
N SER A 761 -4.37 -18.79 -25.22
CA SER A 761 -4.22 -20.18 -24.76
C SER A 761 -3.79 -20.18 -23.29
N PRO A 762 -4.75 -20.03 -22.35
CA PRO A 762 -4.44 -20.03 -20.93
C PRO A 762 -3.99 -21.41 -20.44
N ARG A 763 -3.22 -21.42 -19.35
CA ARG A 763 -2.83 -22.63 -18.61
C ARG A 763 -3.59 -22.72 -17.30
N LYS A 764 -3.69 -23.93 -16.76
CA LYS A 764 -4.24 -24.16 -15.42
C LYS A 764 -3.53 -23.27 -14.40
N GLY A 765 -4.31 -22.58 -13.57
CA GLY A 765 -3.84 -21.64 -12.56
C GLY A 765 -3.69 -20.19 -13.05
N ASP A 766 -3.74 -19.93 -14.36
CA ASP A 766 -3.76 -18.57 -14.88
C ASP A 766 -5.05 -17.86 -14.43
N LYS A 767 -4.95 -16.56 -14.18
CA LYS A 767 -6.12 -15.69 -13.98
C LYS A 767 -6.52 -15.07 -15.31
N ILE A 768 -7.82 -14.93 -15.55
CA ILE A 768 -8.37 -14.22 -16.71
C ILE A 768 -9.18 -13.03 -16.22
N PHE A 769 -8.93 -11.85 -16.77
CA PHE A 769 -9.75 -10.66 -16.56
C PHE A 769 -10.62 -10.41 -17.80
N THR A 770 -11.94 -10.56 -17.65
CA THR A 770 -12.91 -10.26 -18.72
C THR A 770 -13.31 -8.78 -18.65
N SER A 771 -12.73 -7.95 -19.51
CA SER A 771 -12.94 -6.49 -19.46
C SER A 771 -14.32 -6.09 -19.99
N PHE A 772 -15.25 -5.76 -19.10
CA PHE A 772 -16.53 -5.16 -19.48
C PHE A 772 -16.36 -3.79 -20.09
N TYR A 773 -15.36 -3.03 -19.64
CA TYR A 773 -15.08 -1.70 -20.18
C TYR A 773 -14.72 -1.75 -21.67
N LYS A 774 -13.87 -2.68 -22.09
CA LYS A 774 -13.53 -2.85 -23.52
C LYS A 774 -14.59 -3.62 -24.29
N ALA A 775 -15.15 -4.68 -23.72
CA ALA A 775 -16.17 -5.50 -24.38
C ALA A 775 -17.45 -4.73 -24.67
N SER A 776 -17.81 -3.76 -23.82
CA SER A 776 -18.94 -2.85 -24.04
C SER A 776 -18.71 -1.84 -25.18
N LEU A 777 -17.50 -1.78 -25.72
CA LEU A 777 -17.11 -0.95 -26.87
C LEU A 777 -16.75 -1.79 -28.11
N ASP A 778 -17.00 -3.10 -28.08
CA ASP A 778 -16.75 -4.01 -29.21
C ASP A 778 -17.69 -3.70 -30.38
N PRO A 779 -17.19 -3.20 -31.53
CA PRO A 779 -18.03 -2.79 -32.65
C PRO A 779 -18.74 -3.95 -33.35
N SER A 780 -18.31 -5.21 -33.13
CA SER A 780 -18.96 -6.39 -33.70
C SER A 780 -20.32 -6.69 -33.05
N VAL A 781 -20.55 -6.18 -31.84
CA VAL A 781 -21.81 -6.28 -31.09
C VAL A 781 -22.48 -4.91 -30.95
N TYR A 782 -21.68 -3.86 -30.81
CA TYR A 782 -22.13 -2.48 -30.62
C TYR A 782 -21.70 -1.59 -31.81
N PRO A 783 -22.45 -1.58 -32.94
CA PRO A 783 -22.23 -0.59 -33.99
C PRO A 783 -22.29 0.83 -33.42
N GLU A 784 -21.33 1.67 -33.83
CA GLU A 784 -21.10 3.02 -33.28
C GLU A 784 -21.02 2.99 -31.74
N PRO A 785 -20.01 2.32 -31.16
CA PRO A 785 -20.02 1.92 -29.75
C PRO A 785 -20.00 3.09 -28.76
N LYS A 786 -19.61 4.29 -29.19
CA LYS A 786 -19.57 5.49 -28.33
C LYS A 786 -20.85 6.32 -28.38
N GLU A 787 -21.75 6.08 -29.34
CA GLU A 787 -23.02 6.81 -29.43
C GLU A 787 -24.10 6.11 -28.57
N ILE A 788 -24.92 6.93 -27.92
CA ILE A 788 -26.09 6.47 -27.13
C ILE A 788 -27.17 6.02 -28.10
N LYS A 789 -27.54 4.74 -28.06
CA LYS A 789 -28.63 4.17 -28.85
C LYS A 789 -29.64 3.45 -27.98
N LEU A 790 -30.90 3.91 -27.99
CA LEU A 790 -31.94 3.42 -27.08
C LEU A 790 -32.62 2.13 -27.57
N ASP A 791 -32.34 1.71 -28.80
CA ASP A 791 -32.92 0.53 -29.48
C ASP A 791 -32.03 -0.72 -29.39
N ARG A 792 -30.89 -0.66 -28.69
CA ARG A 792 -30.01 -1.82 -28.54
C ARG A 792 -30.70 -2.99 -27.79
N PRO A 793 -30.51 -4.24 -28.23
CA PRO A 793 -31.06 -5.42 -27.55
C PRO A 793 -30.51 -5.57 -26.12
N GLU A 794 -31.37 -5.90 -25.17
CA GLU A 794 -30.99 -5.90 -23.74
C GLU A 794 -30.06 -7.04 -23.33
N ASP A 795 -30.12 -8.16 -24.04
CA ASP A 795 -29.27 -9.33 -23.86
C ASP A 795 -27.81 -9.07 -24.26
N THR A 796 -27.53 -7.97 -24.96
CA THR A 796 -26.15 -7.58 -25.29
C THR A 796 -25.40 -6.99 -24.09
N TYR A 797 -26.10 -6.41 -23.11
CA TYR A 797 -25.52 -5.73 -21.96
C TYR A 797 -24.91 -6.70 -20.92
N ILE A 798 -23.59 -6.88 -20.99
CA ILE A 798 -22.85 -7.81 -20.13
C ILE A 798 -22.16 -7.16 -18.91
N MET A 799 -22.35 -5.85 -18.68
CA MET A 799 -21.70 -5.14 -17.57
C MET A 799 -22.16 -5.60 -16.17
N PHE A 800 -23.21 -6.43 -16.12
CA PHE A 800 -23.70 -7.09 -14.90
C PHE A 800 -23.16 -8.51 -14.73
N GLY A 801 -22.19 -8.94 -15.54
CA GLY A 801 -21.79 -10.35 -15.64
C GLY A 801 -22.66 -11.12 -16.62
N TYR A 802 -22.37 -12.41 -16.77
CA TYR A 802 -23.08 -13.32 -17.68
C TYR A 802 -23.07 -14.74 -17.11
N GLY A 803 -24.06 -15.55 -17.48
CA GLY A 803 -24.16 -16.95 -17.05
C GLY A 803 -24.56 -17.11 -15.58
N THR A 804 -24.01 -18.14 -14.91
CA THR A 804 -24.37 -18.51 -13.52
C THR A 804 -24.05 -17.42 -12.50
N HIS A 805 -23.13 -16.51 -12.83
CA HIS A 805 -22.67 -15.41 -11.99
C HIS A 805 -23.18 -14.04 -12.46
N GLU A 806 -24.23 -13.99 -13.28
CA GLU A 806 -24.92 -12.73 -13.56
C GLU A 806 -25.40 -12.10 -12.25
N CYS A 807 -25.19 -10.79 -12.10
CA CYS A 807 -25.47 -10.03 -10.89
C CYS A 807 -26.90 -10.28 -10.40
N LEU A 808 -27.03 -10.79 -9.17
CA LEU A 808 -28.33 -11.02 -8.54
C LEU A 808 -29.18 -9.74 -8.50
N GLY A 809 -28.54 -8.59 -8.34
CA GLY A 809 -29.18 -7.27 -8.26
C GLY A 809 -29.33 -6.54 -9.60
N LYS A 810 -29.18 -7.21 -10.76
CA LYS A 810 -29.25 -6.56 -12.09
C LYS A 810 -30.49 -5.69 -12.24
N GLU A 811 -31.68 -6.22 -11.97
CA GLU A 811 -32.94 -5.47 -12.08
C GLU A 811 -33.00 -4.30 -11.09
N VAL A 812 -32.57 -4.51 -9.85
CA VAL A 812 -32.49 -3.44 -8.84
C VAL A 812 -31.57 -2.30 -9.30
N ASN A 813 -30.41 -2.62 -9.87
CA ASN A 813 -29.48 -1.62 -10.38
C ASN A 813 -30.10 -0.80 -11.52
N ILE A 814 -30.78 -1.46 -12.46
CA ILE A 814 -31.42 -0.77 -13.59
C ILE A 814 -32.53 0.17 -13.09
N LEU A 815 -33.38 -0.29 -12.16
CA LEU A 815 -34.42 0.54 -11.54
C LEU A 815 -33.81 1.71 -10.78
N ALA A 816 -32.82 1.45 -9.93
CA ALA A 816 -32.12 2.46 -9.13
C ALA A 816 -31.51 3.55 -10.01
N MET A 817 -30.72 3.18 -11.01
CA MET A 817 -30.06 4.14 -11.89
C MET A 817 -31.05 4.96 -12.71
N THR A 818 -32.15 4.35 -13.13
CA THR A 818 -33.24 5.05 -13.84
C THR A 818 -33.92 6.07 -12.93
N ALA A 819 -34.29 5.66 -11.70
CA ALA A 819 -34.95 6.51 -10.72
C ALA A 819 -34.06 7.68 -10.26
N MET A 820 -32.78 7.42 -9.98
CA MET A 820 -31.82 8.45 -9.59
C MET A 820 -31.55 9.44 -10.72
N LEU A 821 -31.35 8.97 -11.97
CA LEU A 821 -31.21 9.84 -13.14
C LEU A 821 -32.45 10.72 -13.33
N LYS A 822 -33.65 10.12 -13.22
CA LYS A 822 -34.93 10.82 -13.29
C LYS A 822 -35.02 11.93 -12.24
N ALA A 823 -34.70 11.64 -10.98
CA ALA A 823 -34.77 12.60 -9.88
C ALA A 823 -33.87 13.83 -10.12
N PHE A 824 -32.61 13.63 -10.52
CA PHE A 824 -31.68 14.73 -10.83
C PHE A 824 -32.15 15.56 -12.03
N ALA A 825 -32.63 14.91 -13.10
CA ALA A 825 -33.07 15.60 -14.31
C ALA A 825 -34.41 16.34 -14.13
N LYS A 826 -35.33 15.78 -13.34
CA LYS A 826 -36.67 16.33 -13.11
C LYS A 826 -36.60 17.63 -12.31
N HIS A 827 -35.90 17.58 -11.17
CA HIS A 827 -35.99 18.60 -10.13
C HIS A 827 -34.93 19.71 -10.21
N LEU A 828 -33.75 19.47 -10.79
CA LEU A 828 -32.66 20.45 -10.74
C LEU A 828 -32.63 21.32 -12.00
N LYS A 829 -33.15 22.55 -11.90
CA LYS A 829 -33.17 23.51 -13.03
C LYS A 829 -31.74 23.91 -13.41
N GLY A 830 -31.40 23.79 -14.69
CA GLY A 830 -30.09 24.24 -15.19
C GLY A 830 -28.90 23.43 -14.64
N LEU A 831 -29.14 22.16 -14.28
CA LEU A 831 -28.10 21.28 -13.74
C LEU A 831 -26.85 21.24 -14.63
N ARG A 832 -25.68 21.41 -14.00
CA ARG A 832 -24.34 21.41 -14.62
C ARG A 832 -23.29 21.00 -13.59
N ARG A 833 -22.08 20.68 -14.07
CA ARG A 833 -20.92 20.48 -13.18
C ARG A 833 -20.58 21.78 -12.45
N ALA A 834 -20.11 21.68 -11.20
CA ALA A 834 -19.55 22.84 -10.53
C ALA A 834 -18.24 23.29 -11.22
N PRO A 835 -17.90 24.59 -11.22
CA PRO A 835 -16.68 25.07 -11.87
C PRO A 835 -15.40 24.52 -11.24
N GLY A 836 -14.40 24.19 -12.07
CA GLY A 836 -13.08 23.72 -11.65
C GLY A 836 -13.03 22.23 -11.29
N LEU A 837 -11.97 21.82 -10.59
CA LEU A 837 -11.71 20.41 -10.25
C LEU A 837 -12.83 19.77 -9.41
N GLN A 838 -13.51 20.55 -8.58
CA GLN A 838 -14.61 20.05 -7.74
C GLN A 838 -15.79 19.47 -8.53
N GLY A 839 -15.97 19.84 -9.80
CA GLY A 839 -17.01 19.29 -10.68
C GLY A 839 -16.56 18.14 -11.56
N GLN A 840 -15.37 17.58 -11.29
CA GLN A 840 -14.77 16.52 -12.09
C GLN A 840 -14.50 15.29 -11.22
N LEU A 841 -14.79 14.11 -11.75
CA LEU A 841 -14.23 12.87 -11.21
C LEU A 841 -12.75 12.79 -11.59
N LYS A 842 -11.86 13.03 -10.64
CA LYS A 842 -10.43 12.81 -10.87
C LYS A 842 -10.12 11.32 -10.79
N TYR A 843 -9.68 10.72 -11.89
CA TYR A 843 -9.35 9.30 -11.98
C TYR A 843 -8.14 9.05 -12.87
N THR A 844 -7.55 7.86 -12.75
CA THR A 844 -6.61 7.28 -13.73
C THR A 844 -7.07 5.89 -14.15
N LEU A 845 -6.55 5.37 -15.27
CA LEU A 845 -6.84 4.03 -15.78
C LEU A 845 -5.66 3.10 -15.47
N LYS A 846 -5.84 2.23 -14.47
CA LYS A 846 -4.89 1.16 -14.19
C LYS A 846 -4.90 0.15 -15.35
N ASP A 847 -3.73 -0.08 -15.93
CA ASP A 847 -3.47 -0.94 -17.09
C ASP A 847 -4.36 -0.63 -18.31
N GLY A 848 -4.94 0.57 -18.38
CA GLY A 848 -5.89 0.95 -19.42
C GLY A 848 -7.27 0.26 -19.33
N LEU A 849 -7.58 -0.39 -18.20
CA LEU A 849 -8.73 -1.29 -18.05
C LEU A 849 -9.68 -0.90 -16.91
N VAL A 850 -9.15 -0.46 -15.77
CA VAL A 850 -9.93 -0.21 -14.55
C VAL A 850 -9.71 1.23 -14.09
N LYS A 851 -10.77 2.00 -13.87
CA LYS A 851 -10.64 3.34 -13.29
C LYS A 851 -10.42 3.23 -11.79
N VAL A 852 -9.47 4.01 -11.28
CA VAL A 852 -9.30 4.30 -9.85
C VAL A 852 -9.36 5.81 -9.65
N TYR A 853 -9.97 6.25 -8.57
CA TYR A 853 -10.39 7.62 -8.33
C TYR A 853 -9.55 8.26 -7.23
N MET A 854 -9.20 9.53 -7.38
CA MET A 854 -8.52 10.26 -6.31
C MET A 854 -9.51 10.49 -5.17
N LYS A 855 -9.08 10.27 -3.91
CA LYS A 855 -9.85 10.70 -2.74
C LYS A 855 -10.00 12.23 -2.70
N GLU A 856 -11.05 12.74 -2.06
CA GLU A 856 -11.29 14.20 -1.92
C GLU A 856 -10.11 14.93 -1.28
N ASP A 857 -9.41 14.27 -0.36
CA ASP A 857 -8.23 14.78 0.34
C ASP A 857 -6.91 14.56 -0.42
N TRP A 858 -6.94 13.99 -1.63
CA TRP A 858 -5.76 13.70 -2.46
C TRP A 858 -4.74 12.75 -1.83
N SER A 859 -5.12 11.98 -0.81
CA SER A 859 -4.20 11.09 -0.09
C SER A 859 -3.94 9.76 -0.79
N ALA A 860 -4.87 9.28 -1.63
CA ALA A 860 -4.75 7.97 -2.26
C ALA A 860 -5.62 7.83 -3.51
N TRP A 861 -5.21 6.92 -4.40
CA TRP A 861 -6.11 6.30 -5.36
C TRP A 861 -7.05 5.33 -4.64
N TRP A 862 -8.33 5.42 -4.92
CA TRP A 862 -9.42 4.68 -4.29
C TRP A 862 -10.26 3.99 -5.37
N PRO A 863 -10.77 2.77 -5.15
CA PRO A 863 -11.49 2.05 -6.21
C PRO A 863 -12.82 2.70 -6.65
N TYR A 864 -13.42 3.55 -5.81
CA TYR A 864 -14.73 4.16 -6.09
C TYR A 864 -14.68 5.69 -6.22
N PRO A 865 -15.59 6.30 -7.00
CA PRO A 865 -15.78 7.75 -7.02
C PRO A 865 -16.05 8.30 -5.61
N SER A 866 -15.28 9.32 -5.21
CA SER A 866 -15.32 9.90 -3.86
C SER A 866 -16.16 11.18 -3.79
N THR A 867 -16.02 12.07 -4.77
CA THR A 867 -16.67 13.40 -4.80
C THR A 867 -16.91 13.88 -6.23
N MET A 868 -18.05 14.53 -6.47
CA MET A 868 -18.28 15.37 -7.65
C MET A 868 -19.39 16.39 -7.35
N LYS A 869 -19.00 17.66 -7.23
CA LYS A 869 -19.93 18.75 -6.95
C LYS A 869 -20.63 19.21 -8.24
N ILE A 870 -21.93 19.43 -8.13
CA ILE A 870 -22.76 19.97 -9.20
C ILE A 870 -23.32 21.34 -8.80
N ALA A 871 -23.78 22.10 -9.80
CA ALA A 871 -24.46 23.38 -9.62
C ALA A 871 -25.79 23.40 -10.39
N TYR A 872 -26.79 24.10 -9.85
CA TYR A 872 -28.11 24.27 -10.46
C TYR A 872 -28.76 25.60 -10.03
N ASP A 873 -29.71 26.09 -10.82
CA ASP A 873 -30.30 27.43 -10.67
C ASP A 873 -31.50 27.46 -9.70
N GLY A 874 -32.04 26.30 -9.35
CA GLY A 874 -33.15 26.19 -8.41
C GLY A 874 -33.89 24.86 -8.53
N TRP A 875 -34.89 24.69 -7.68
CA TRP A 875 -35.75 23.51 -7.63
C TRP A 875 -36.94 23.65 -8.59
N VAL A 876 -37.33 22.56 -9.23
CA VAL A 876 -38.57 22.40 -9.99
C VAL A 876 -39.42 21.37 -9.26
N ASP A 877 -40.61 21.79 -8.84
CA ASP A 877 -41.56 20.93 -8.13
C ASP A 877 -42.11 19.79 -8.99
#